data_AF-A0A915LVA2-F1
#
_entry.id   AF-A0A915LVA2-F1
#
_cell.length_a   1.000
_cell.length_b   1.000
_cell.length_c   1.000
_cell.angle_alpha   90.00
_cell.angle_beta   90.00
_cell.angle_gamma   90.00
#
_symmetry.space_group_name_H-M   'P 1'
#
loop_
_entity.id
_entity.type
_entity.pdbx_description
1 polymer ?
#
loop_
_entity_poly.entity_id
_entity_poly.type
_entity_poly.pdbx_seq_one_letter_code
_entity_poly.pdbx_strand_id
1 'polypeptide(L)'
;MELDFLRQAQYKLLEGGEKFDVSSLDKVVGLMNNTTGEAQKVASDLLARFKENPDSWTKVDAILELSALLETKYFGLQILEQLIKTRWKALPREQCEGIKGYIVNMILEISSDAEKSERMKLLLQKLNLVLVQIVKQEWPRLWPSFISDIVGSSRNGQSLCMNNMTILRLLSEEVFDFGTGLTTARAVQLKQQFCGQFEEVFMLCYEILENSDNAQLVYATLSTLHGFLDWIPVGYVFENNLIDLILKFLPFPAFRSISVQCLVEISSISTEDSPQYGSRLVHLLKSVMNIISQQLPLTVDFADSYAKGRSEDQKFISDFAQLIGTFLKEHSNLVEVLELNPTQEQLEVKQAHALALKYLLKIGQVEDVEVFKICLDYWNWLTMELFRESPFEQSEHPLMDTLRRYNRNESPRRKIYAEVLSDLRVLMISRMAKPEEVIIVLNENNEAVRELVKDTDSMMLYKTMRETLVLLTHLDYRDTELKMTEKLQNQLCWAIGSISSSMHEDDEKRFLVTVIRDLLGLCEQKRGKDNKAVIASNIMYVVGQYPRFLRCHWKFLKTVINKLFEFMHESHEGVQDMACDTFIKIVIKCKLHFVVIQTGETQPFIEEILQNLNNIICDLSQPQVHVFFEAVGHIIFAASTHQAQERLIEKLMVLPNSIWTEAIEAASKDVSIFTDPEVLKNLTHILKTNVAACKSIGAPFFSQLKRILNDMLSIYQVISGNLNKAVNEQGEHVLKWPLIKHMRVVKKEILTLLSTWISRAFEGRIMEEALLPIPLVIENIIKPLFSTVLRDYEMNVPQAREPKVLSLLSITIVSLKEEASSQVPEILDAVFTCTLDMINKDMEAFPEHRTNFFQLLKALNTHCFNVLISLPDKVLGLIIQAIVWAIKHTMRNVAENGIEILRDLLGKVASMTDRAQARIFYQKHFMTIMEHVLGVLTDNNQVQFVGLTNLAETVCILFQAVENTIDIPLNPSNSSQSNTDFVYETITTLFVNHFKNLTEPQIALTVKGFISYNRILNKMREHIRDFLVQIREEAGDDTADLFLEEKEAEIQRIQAEKQAIPGVRNPNELVEEDMA
;
A
#
# COMPACT_ATOMS: atom_id res chain seq x y z
N MET A 1 9.37 -33.67 -33.46
CA MET A 1 9.90 -32.85 -34.58
C MET A 1 10.36 -31.48 -34.09
N GLU A 2 9.48 -30.60 -33.59
CA GLU A 2 9.89 -29.28 -33.07
C GLU A 2 10.80 -29.37 -31.83
N LEU A 3 10.47 -30.25 -30.87
CA LEU A 3 11.31 -30.51 -29.68
C LEU A 3 12.67 -31.13 -30.04
N ASP A 4 12.75 -31.96 -31.09
CA ASP A 4 14.01 -32.55 -31.56
C ASP A 4 14.89 -31.49 -32.22
N PHE A 5 14.30 -30.57 -32.98
CA PHE A 5 15.00 -29.41 -33.50
C PHE A 5 15.52 -28.51 -32.37
N LEU A 6 14.72 -28.22 -31.34
CA LEU A 6 15.16 -27.36 -30.21
C LEU A 6 16.35 -27.96 -29.46
N ARG A 7 16.41 -29.30 -29.29
CA ARG A 7 17.59 -29.98 -28.73
C ARG A 7 18.83 -29.85 -29.61
N GLN A 8 18.68 -29.92 -30.93
CA GLN A 8 19.79 -29.72 -31.87
C GLN A 8 20.23 -28.25 -31.93
N ALA A 9 19.28 -27.32 -31.86
CA ALA A 9 19.55 -25.88 -31.81
C ALA A 9 20.27 -25.50 -30.52
N GLN A 10 19.94 -26.12 -29.39
CA GLN A 10 20.66 -25.94 -28.13
C GLN A 10 22.16 -26.22 -28.29
N TYR A 11 22.52 -27.36 -28.88
CA TYR A 11 23.92 -27.71 -29.12
C TYR A 11 24.62 -26.70 -30.05
N LYS A 12 23.96 -26.30 -31.14
CA LYS A 12 24.52 -25.36 -32.14
C LYS A 12 24.67 -23.93 -31.62
N LEU A 13 23.78 -23.48 -30.73
CA LEU A 13 23.76 -22.11 -30.23
C LEU A 13 24.59 -21.93 -28.95
N LEU A 14 24.74 -22.98 -28.12
CA LEU A 14 25.42 -22.88 -26.81
C LEU A 14 26.74 -23.67 -26.71
N GLU A 15 26.88 -24.82 -27.38
CA GLU A 15 27.92 -25.82 -27.04
C GLU A 15 29.02 -26.06 -28.08
N GLY A 16 28.96 -25.43 -29.27
CA GLY A 16 30.11 -25.33 -30.18
C GLY A 16 29.90 -25.88 -31.60
N GLY A 17 29.63 -24.96 -32.53
CA GLY A 17 29.93 -25.14 -33.96
C GLY A 17 31.01 -24.14 -34.39
N GLU A 18 31.82 -24.48 -35.39
CA GLU A 18 32.89 -23.60 -35.93
C GLU A 18 32.35 -22.26 -36.49
N LYS A 19 31.03 -22.15 -36.74
CA LYS A 19 30.33 -20.93 -37.17
C LYS A 19 28.96 -20.80 -36.50
N PHE A 20 28.63 -19.60 -36.05
CA PHE A 20 27.32 -19.27 -35.46
C PHE A 20 26.21 -19.32 -36.54
N ASP A 21 25.16 -20.10 -36.30
CA ASP A 21 24.07 -20.33 -37.24
C ASP A 21 22.85 -19.46 -36.92
N VAL A 22 22.79 -18.29 -37.55
CA VAL A 22 21.69 -17.32 -37.41
C VAL A 22 20.35 -17.90 -37.88
N SER A 23 20.36 -18.79 -38.88
CA SER A 23 19.13 -19.40 -39.40
C SER A 23 18.48 -20.37 -38.38
N SER A 24 19.30 -21.02 -37.55
CA SER A 24 18.81 -21.82 -36.44
C SER A 24 18.22 -20.94 -35.34
N LEU A 25 18.83 -19.79 -35.04
CA LEU A 25 18.28 -18.82 -34.07
C LEU A 25 16.93 -18.24 -34.55
N ASP A 26 16.82 -17.85 -35.83
CA ASP A 26 15.58 -17.36 -36.43
C ASP A 26 14.43 -18.37 -36.26
N LYS A 27 14.70 -19.66 -36.44
CA LYS A 27 13.71 -20.72 -36.19
C LYS A 27 13.34 -20.86 -34.72
N VAL A 28 14.28 -20.70 -33.78
CA VAL A 28 13.98 -20.75 -32.33
C VAL A 28 13.10 -19.57 -31.92
N VAL A 29 13.42 -18.34 -32.37
CA VAL A 29 12.61 -17.14 -32.12
C VAL A 29 11.23 -17.27 -32.77
N GLY A 30 11.17 -17.78 -34.00
CA GLY A 30 9.93 -18.07 -34.70
C GLY A 30 9.05 -19.09 -33.96
N LEU A 31 9.64 -20.14 -33.39
CA LEU A 31 8.91 -21.11 -32.55
C LEU A 31 8.38 -20.46 -31.28
N MET A 32 9.18 -19.62 -30.59
CA MET A 32 8.75 -18.92 -29.38
C MET A 32 7.52 -18.01 -29.64
N ASN A 33 7.50 -17.29 -30.77
CA ASN A 33 6.43 -16.34 -31.09
C ASN A 33 5.18 -17.00 -31.69
N ASN A 34 5.32 -18.11 -32.42
CA ASN A 34 4.23 -18.68 -33.22
C ASN A 34 3.67 -20.01 -32.69
N THR A 35 4.28 -20.62 -31.67
CA THR A 35 3.80 -21.89 -31.08
C THR A 35 3.28 -21.70 -29.66
N THR A 36 2.51 -22.68 -29.17
CA THR A 36 2.00 -22.72 -27.79
C THR A 36 2.32 -24.07 -27.15
N GLY A 37 2.41 -24.10 -25.81
CA GLY A 37 2.67 -25.33 -25.05
C GLY A 37 4.16 -25.62 -24.82
N GLU A 38 4.54 -26.90 -24.83
CA GLU A 38 5.88 -27.35 -24.41
C GLU A 38 7.02 -26.85 -25.31
N ALA A 39 6.80 -26.80 -26.63
CA ALA A 39 7.80 -26.30 -27.58
C ALA A 39 8.13 -24.82 -27.37
N GLN A 40 7.11 -23.99 -27.08
CA GLN A 40 7.29 -22.58 -26.75
C GLN A 40 8.11 -22.40 -25.46
N LYS A 41 7.81 -23.21 -24.43
CA LYS A 41 8.55 -23.17 -23.16
C LYS A 41 10.02 -23.53 -23.36
N VAL A 42 10.31 -24.61 -24.08
CA VAL A 42 11.68 -25.03 -24.37
C VAL A 42 12.44 -24.00 -25.22
N ALA A 43 11.77 -23.37 -26.20
CA ALA A 43 12.36 -22.28 -26.98
C ALA A 43 12.66 -21.05 -26.11
N SER A 44 11.75 -20.67 -25.22
CA SER A 44 11.94 -19.57 -24.26
C SER A 44 13.11 -19.84 -23.31
N ASP A 45 13.17 -21.04 -22.72
CA ASP A 45 14.27 -21.44 -21.82
C ASP A 45 15.63 -21.42 -22.55
N LEU A 46 15.65 -21.83 -23.83
CA LEU A 46 16.85 -21.79 -24.66
C LEU A 46 17.30 -20.35 -24.94
N LEU A 47 16.38 -19.45 -25.31
CA LEU A 47 16.68 -18.04 -25.54
C LEU A 47 17.15 -17.34 -24.26
N ALA A 48 16.55 -17.66 -23.11
CA ALA A 48 17.00 -17.15 -21.81
C ALA A 48 18.45 -17.57 -21.51
N ARG A 49 18.78 -18.86 -21.66
CA ARG A 49 20.15 -19.36 -21.49
C ARG A 49 21.14 -18.74 -22.46
N PHE A 50 20.73 -18.54 -23.72
CA PHE A 50 21.57 -17.86 -24.70
C PHE A 50 21.82 -16.41 -24.30
N LYS A 51 20.80 -15.69 -23.83
CA LYS A 51 20.95 -14.31 -23.37
C LYS A 51 21.84 -14.18 -22.13
N GLU A 52 21.79 -15.15 -21.22
CA GLU A 52 22.62 -15.18 -20.00
C GLU A 52 24.09 -15.56 -20.28
N ASN A 53 24.39 -16.15 -21.44
CA ASN A 53 25.76 -16.54 -21.77
C ASN A 53 26.66 -15.29 -21.95
N PRO A 54 27.78 -15.19 -21.18
CA PRO A 54 28.75 -14.09 -21.24
C PRO A 54 29.26 -13.72 -22.63
N ASP A 55 29.32 -14.68 -23.57
CA ASP A 55 29.92 -14.49 -24.90
C ASP A 55 28.88 -14.21 -25.99
N SER A 56 27.58 -14.23 -25.69
CA SER A 56 26.52 -14.07 -26.70
C SER A 56 26.54 -12.72 -27.39
N TRP A 57 27.06 -11.68 -26.74
CA TRP A 57 27.21 -10.36 -27.35
C TRP A 57 28.16 -10.38 -28.55
N THR A 58 29.16 -11.29 -28.57
CA THR A 58 30.10 -11.45 -29.68
C THR A 58 29.46 -11.98 -30.96
N LYS A 59 28.17 -12.36 -30.90
CA LYS A 59 27.39 -12.86 -32.04
C LYS A 59 26.36 -11.84 -32.52
N VAL A 60 26.22 -10.71 -31.84
CA VAL A 60 25.16 -9.72 -32.13
C VAL A 60 25.37 -9.05 -33.48
N ASP A 61 26.61 -8.82 -33.90
CA ASP A 61 26.96 -8.35 -35.24
C ASP A 61 26.39 -9.28 -36.33
N ALA A 62 26.65 -10.58 -36.22
CA ALA A 62 26.14 -11.59 -37.13
C ALA A 62 24.61 -11.69 -37.09
N ILE A 63 23.99 -11.54 -35.92
CA ILE A 63 22.52 -11.51 -35.78
C ILE A 63 21.94 -10.30 -36.52
N LEU A 64 22.49 -9.10 -36.29
CA LEU A 64 21.95 -7.86 -36.84
C LEU A 64 22.15 -7.76 -38.36
N GLU A 65 23.25 -8.31 -38.90
CA GLU A 65 23.54 -8.32 -40.33
C GLU A 65 22.83 -9.45 -41.09
N LEU A 66 22.89 -10.70 -40.60
CA LEU A 66 22.50 -11.88 -41.37
C LEU A 66 21.06 -12.35 -41.12
N SER A 67 20.41 -11.94 -40.03
CA SER A 67 19.05 -12.39 -39.71
C SER A 67 18.02 -11.80 -40.67
N ALA A 68 17.08 -12.64 -41.10
CA ALA A 68 15.94 -12.24 -41.91
C ALA A 68 14.72 -11.78 -41.07
N LEU A 69 14.70 -12.10 -39.78
CA LEU A 69 13.59 -11.81 -38.86
C LEU A 69 13.88 -10.59 -37.98
N LEU A 70 12.95 -9.64 -37.94
CA LEU A 70 13.08 -8.43 -37.11
C LEU A 70 13.09 -8.76 -35.61
N GLU A 71 12.36 -9.81 -35.22
CA GLU A 71 12.24 -10.30 -33.86
C GLU A 71 13.59 -10.85 -33.35
N THR A 72 14.35 -11.53 -34.20
CA THR A 72 15.68 -12.01 -33.85
C THR A 72 16.67 -10.85 -33.73
N LYS A 73 16.58 -9.83 -34.59
CA LYS A 73 17.37 -8.59 -34.44
C LYS A 73 17.03 -7.87 -33.13
N TYR A 74 15.75 -7.80 -32.79
CA TYR A 74 15.28 -7.23 -31.52
C TYR A 74 15.86 -8.00 -30.32
N PHE A 75 15.87 -9.34 -30.37
CA PHE A 75 16.51 -10.18 -29.36
C PHE A 75 18.03 -9.94 -29.27
N GLY A 76 18.72 -9.77 -30.41
CA GLY A 76 20.12 -9.37 -30.44
C GLY A 76 20.38 -8.02 -29.73
N LEU A 77 19.52 -7.03 -29.94
CA LEU A 77 19.59 -5.76 -29.23
C LEU A 77 19.31 -5.87 -27.72
N GLN A 78 18.50 -6.84 -27.27
CA GLN A 78 18.34 -7.10 -25.84
C GLN A 78 19.63 -7.63 -25.18
N ILE A 79 20.39 -8.46 -25.90
CA ILE A 79 21.70 -8.95 -25.43
C ILE A 79 22.67 -7.77 -25.34
N LEU A 80 22.69 -6.91 -26.36
CA LEU A 80 23.55 -5.74 -26.38
C LEU A 80 23.20 -4.73 -25.28
N GLU A 81 21.90 -4.49 -25.04
CA GLU A 81 21.45 -3.65 -23.93
C GLU A 81 21.92 -4.19 -22.57
N GLN A 82 21.84 -5.50 -22.35
CA GLN A 82 22.32 -6.14 -21.13
C GLN A 82 23.84 -5.98 -20.98
N LEU A 83 24.61 -6.14 -22.06
CA LEU A 83 26.05 -5.88 -22.08
C LEU A 83 26.36 -4.43 -21.68
N ILE A 84 25.67 -3.45 -22.26
CA ILE A 84 25.87 -2.03 -21.97
C ILE A 84 25.55 -1.71 -20.50
N LYS A 85 24.48 -2.30 -19.96
CA LYS A 85 24.07 -2.08 -18.56
C LYS A 85 25.00 -2.74 -17.54
N THR A 86 25.74 -3.78 -17.91
CA THR A 86 26.46 -4.61 -16.92
C THR A 86 27.97 -4.62 -17.10
N ARG A 87 28.49 -4.56 -18.33
CA ARG A 87 29.93 -4.75 -18.62
C ARG A 87 30.55 -3.70 -19.53
N TRP A 88 29.85 -2.61 -19.82
CA TRP A 88 30.32 -1.59 -20.75
C TRP A 88 31.72 -1.04 -20.41
N LYS A 89 31.97 -0.81 -19.12
CA LYS A 89 33.25 -0.26 -18.63
C LYS A 89 34.41 -1.26 -18.74
N ALA A 90 34.12 -2.57 -18.71
CA ALA A 90 35.12 -3.62 -18.84
C ALA A 90 35.52 -3.90 -20.29
N LEU A 91 34.75 -3.41 -21.27
CA LEU A 91 35.08 -3.59 -22.69
C LEU A 91 36.25 -2.70 -23.11
N PRO A 92 37.14 -3.20 -24.01
CA PRO A 92 38.14 -2.36 -24.66
C PRO A 92 37.49 -1.17 -25.38
N ARG A 93 38.10 0.02 -25.26
CA ARG A 93 37.56 1.27 -25.83
C ARG A 93 37.30 1.17 -27.34
N GLU A 94 38.12 0.44 -28.09
CA GLU A 94 37.89 0.21 -29.52
C GLU A 94 36.57 -0.52 -29.80
N GLN A 95 36.19 -1.47 -28.94
CA GLN A 95 34.91 -2.18 -29.04
C GLN A 95 33.74 -1.27 -28.65
N CYS A 96 33.90 -0.43 -27.62
CA CYS A 96 32.88 0.55 -27.24
C CYS A 96 32.59 1.53 -28.38
N GLU A 97 33.64 2.11 -29.00
CA GLU A 97 33.49 3.00 -30.16
C GLU A 97 32.94 2.26 -31.39
N GLY A 98 33.32 1.00 -31.60
CA GLY A 98 32.77 0.15 -32.65
C GLY A 98 31.27 -0.09 -32.50
N ILE A 99 30.82 -0.48 -31.30
CA ILE A 99 29.40 -0.70 -30.98
C ILE A 99 28.61 0.61 -31.12
N LYS A 100 29.14 1.70 -30.53
CA LYS A 100 28.55 3.04 -30.62
C LYS A 100 28.38 3.47 -32.08
N GLY A 101 29.44 3.40 -32.89
CA GLY A 101 29.40 3.75 -34.30
C GLY A 101 28.41 2.89 -35.09
N TYR A 102 28.37 1.59 -34.84
CA TYR A 102 27.45 0.66 -35.50
C TYR A 102 25.98 1.00 -35.20
N ILE A 103 25.63 1.21 -33.91
CA ILE A 103 24.27 1.55 -33.51
C ILE A 103 23.84 2.91 -34.07
N VAL A 104 24.71 3.92 -34.01
CA VAL A 104 24.44 5.24 -34.60
C VAL A 104 24.21 5.14 -36.10
N ASN A 105 25.07 4.42 -36.83
CA ASN A 105 24.95 4.25 -38.28
C ASN A 105 23.65 3.53 -38.65
N MET A 106 23.28 2.48 -37.91
CA MET A 106 22.03 1.76 -38.14
C MET A 106 20.80 2.65 -37.89
N ILE A 107 20.83 3.46 -36.83
CA ILE A 107 19.77 4.44 -36.56
C ILE A 107 19.67 5.44 -37.70
N LEU A 108 20.78 6.02 -38.16
CA LEU A 108 20.81 6.96 -39.30
C LEU A 108 20.28 6.32 -40.59
N GLU A 109 20.67 5.08 -40.88
CA GLU A 109 20.25 4.36 -42.09
C GLU A 109 18.75 4.03 -42.10
N ILE A 110 18.16 3.73 -40.93
CA ILE A 110 16.73 3.41 -40.82
C ILE A 110 15.90 4.68 -40.74
N SER A 111 16.34 5.70 -40.00
CA SER A 111 15.56 6.91 -39.72
C SER A 111 15.62 7.97 -40.82
N SER A 112 16.63 7.94 -41.69
CA SER A 112 16.72 8.87 -42.83
C SER A 112 15.67 8.58 -43.92
N ASP A 113 15.08 7.38 -43.94
CA ASP A 113 14.03 6.97 -44.89
C ASP A 113 12.72 6.72 -44.15
N ALA A 114 11.68 7.48 -44.49
CA ALA A 114 10.38 7.43 -43.82
C ALA A 114 9.65 6.08 -43.98
N GLU A 115 9.73 5.42 -45.15
CA GLU A 115 9.07 4.13 -45.38
C GLU A 115 9.77 3.01 -44.59
N LYS A 116 11.12 3.05 -44.58
CA LYS A 116 11.93 2.10 -43.83
C LYS A 116 11.72 2.25 -42.32
N SER A 117 11.65 3.50 -41.84
CA SER A 117 11.38 3.83 -40.44
C SER A 117 10.04 3.24 -39.97
N GLU A 118 8.96 3.40 -40.74
CA GLU A 118 7.65 2.85 -40.36
C GLU A 118 7.63 1.32 -40.42
N ARG A 119 8.25 0.71 -41.44
CA ARG A 119 8.35 -0.76 -41.54
C ARG A 119 9.15 -1.39 -40.40
N MET A 120 10.20 -0.71 -39.91
CA MET A 120 11.12 -1.20 -38.89
C MET A 120 10.93 -0.53 -37.53
N LYS A 121 9.76 0.08 -37.29
CA LYS A 121 9.46 0.93 -36.11
C LYS A 121 9.81 0.31 -34.76
N LEU A 122 9.44 -0.95 -34.53
CA LEU A 122 9.73 -1.66 -33.27
C LEU A 122 11.23 -1.87 -33.06
N LEU A 123 11.97 -2.15 -34.14
CA LEU A 123 13.43 -2.29 -34.08
C LEU A 123 14.09 -0.93 -33.83
N LEU A 124 13.62 0.13 -34.50
CA LEU A 124 14.12 1.50 -34.31
C LEU A 124 13.89 1.99 -32.88
N GLN A 125 12.71 1.74 -32.30
CA GLN A 125 12.44 2.03 -30.88
C GLN A 125 13.43 1.32 -29.96
N LYS A 126 13.77 0.05 -30.25
CA LYS A 126 14.75 -0.70 -29.46
C LYS A 126 16.17 -0.16 -29.64
N LEU A 127 16.56 0.23 -30.85
CA LEU A 127 17.84 0.87 -31.13
C LEU A 127 17.98 2.19 -30.37
N ASN A 128 16.92 3.02 -30.34
CA ASN A 128 16.92 4.26 -29.57
C ASN A 128 17.13 4.01 -28.07
N LEU A 129 16.49 2.99 -27.49
CA LEU A 129 16.72 2.60 -26.09
C LEU A 129 18.16 2.16 -25.87
N VAL A 130 18.71 1.32 -26.75
CA VAL A 130 20.12 0.88 -26.69
C VAL A 130 21.07 2.08 -26.76
N LEU A 131 20.83 3.03 -27.68
CA LEU A 131 21.60 4.26 -27.78
C LEU A 131 21.53 5.07 -26.48
N VAL A 132 20.36 5.24 -25.88
CA VAL A 132 20.22 5.95 -24.59
C VAL A 132 21.01 5.25 -23.48
N GLN A 133 21.06 3.91 -23.45
CA GLN A 133 21.92 3.20 -22.50
C GLN A 133 23.41 3.45 -22.75
N ILE A 134 23.85 3.56 -24.01
CA ILE A 134 25.24 3.96 -24.35
C ILE A 134 25.50 5.40 -23.88
N VAL A 135 24.58 6.32 -24.16
CA VAL A 135 24.69 7.74 -23.78
C VAL A 135 24.82 7.88 -22.27
N LYS A 136 24.07 7.13 -21.45
CA LYS A 136 24.20 7.13 -19.98
C LYS A 136 25.62 6.77 -19.51
N GLN A 137 26.30 5.88 -20.22
CA GLN A 137 27.66 5.45 -19.90
C GLN A 137 28.72 6.45 -20.42
N GLU A 138 28.56 6.99 -21.63
CA GLU A 138 29.59 7.78 -22.32
C GLU A 138 29.44 9.31 -22.15
N TRP A 139 28.21 9.83 -22.16
CA TRP A 139 27.93 11.26 -22.01
C TRP A 139 27.90 11.63 -20.51
N PRO A 140 28.53 12.74 -20.09
CA PRO A 140 29.06 13.84 -20.91
C PRO A 140 30.57 13.79 -21.17
N ARG A 141 31.31 12.89 -20.50
CA ARG A 141 32.79 12.94 -20.48
C ARG A 141 33.43 12.44 -21.78
N LEU A 142 32.96 11.31 -22.29
CA LEU A 142 33.56 10.61 -23.44
C LEU A 142 32.82 10.93 -24.74
N TRP A 143 31.64 11.52 -24.64
CA TRP A 143 30.88 12.02 -25.78
C TRP A 143 30.32 13.44 -25.54
N PRO A 144 31.18 14.45 -25.31
CA PRO A 144 30.73 15.81 -24.96
C PRO A 144 29.91 16.50 -26.06
N SER A 145 30.12 16.11 -27.32
CA SER A 145 29.42 16.64 -28.49
C SER A 145 28.05 16.00 -28.72
N PHE A 146 27.60 15.01 -27.92
CA PHE A 146 26.38 14.26 -28.23
C PHE A 146 25.15 15.15 -28.47
N ILE A 147 24.92 16.16 -27.62
CA ILE A 147 23.78 17.08 -27.76
C ILE A 147 23.92 17.95 -29.03
N SER A 148 25.11 18.49 -29.30
CA SER A 148 25.31 19.30 -30.51
C SER A 148 25.25 18.46 -31.80
N ASP A 149 25.71 17.21 -31.75
CA ASP A 149 25.65 16.24 -32.86
C ASP A 149 24.19 15.85 -33.16
N ILE A 150 23.37 15.57 -32.14
CA ILE A 150 21.96 15.20 -32.32
C ILE A 150 21.12 16.40 -32.79
N VAL A 151 21.39 17.60 -32.28
CA VAL A 151 20.74 18.84 -32.75
C VAL A 151 21.16 19.16 -34.18
N GLY A 152 22.46 19.05 -34.50
CA GLY A 152 22.98 19.28 -35.84
C GLY A 152 22.42 18.30 -36.88
N SER A 153 22.40 17.00 -36.56
CA SER A 153 21.87 15.97 -37.46
C SER A 153 20.36 16.09 -37.70
N SER A 154 19.61 16.64 -36.74
CA SER A 154 18.18 16.91 -36.87
C SER A 154 17.85 17.86 -38.02
N ARG A 155 18.82 18.68 -38.47
CA ARG A 155 18.66 19.60 -39.61
C ARG A 155 18.80 18.92 -40.98
N ASN A 156 19.25 17.67 -41.02
CA ASN A 156 19.53 16.96 -42.28
C ASN A 156 18.29 16.27 -42.89
N GLY A 157 17.20 16.13 -42.15
CA GLY A 157 15.97 15.52 -42.65
C GLY A 157 14.87 15.41 -41.59
N GLN A 158 13.61 15.57 -42.02
CA GLN A 158 12.46 15.59 -41.10
C GLN A 158 12.23 14.24 -40.38
N SER A 159 12.41 13.12 -41.08
CA SER A 159 12.27 11.77 -40.50
C SER A 159 13.34 11.49 -39.44
N LEU A 160 14.59 11.89 -39.71
CA LEU A 160 15.69 11.80 -38.75
C LEU A 160 15.45 12.69 -37.54
N CYS A 161 15.01 13.94 -37.76
CA CYS A 161 14.64 14.88 -36.70
C CYS A 161 13.57 14.29 -35.76
N MET A 162 12.54 13.66 -36.31
CA MET A 162 11.47 13.01 -35.53
C MET A 162 12.02 11.87 -34.65
N ASN A 163 12.97 11.08 -35.16
CA ASN A 163 13.63 10.05 -34.36
C ASN A 163 14.51 10.65 -33.26
N ASN A 164 15.25 11.73 -33.57
CA ASN A 164 16.08 12.44 -32.61
C ASN A 164 15.26 13.05 -31.47
N MET A 165 14.07 13.60 -31.75
CA MET A 165 13.11 14.04 -30.73
C MET A 165 12.74 12.89 -29.78
N THR A 166 12.52 11.69 -30.32
CA THR A 166 12.22 10.49 -29.53
C THR A 166 13.42 10.08 -28.65
N ILE A 167 14.64 10.11 -29.18
CA ILE A 167 15.87 9.80 -28.42
C ILE A 167 16.06 10.79 -27.27
N LEU A 168 15.89 12.09 -27.52
CA LEU A 168 16.02 13.12 -26.50
C LEU A 168 14.98 12.96 -25.38
N ARG A 169 13.74 12.59 -25.73
CA ARG A 169 12.70 12.28 -24.74
C ARG A 169 13.07 11.08 -23.88
N LEU A 170 13.47 9.97 -24.50
CA LEU A 170 13.90 8.75 -23.79
C LEU A 170 15.11 9.02 -22.87
N LEU A 171 16.03 9.89 -23.30
CA LEU A 171 17.16 10.32 -22.46
C LEU A 171 16.67 11.12 -21.24
N SER A 172 15.72 12.04 -21.42
CA SER A 172 15.12 12.77 -20.30
C SER A 172 14.44 11.84 -19.31
N GLU A 173 13.58 10.94 -19.78
CA GLU A 173 12.89 9.94 -18.95
C GLU A 173 13.88 9.10 -18.13
N GLU A 174 14.98 8.64 -18.73
CA GLU A 174 15.99 7.84 -18.02
C GLU A 174 16.85 8.64 -17.01
N VAL A 175 17.02 9.95 -17.22
CA VAL A 175 17.85 10.82 -16.34
C VAL A 175 17.01 11.44 -15.22
N PHE A 176 15.77 11.84 -15.49
CA PHE A 176 14.91 12.59 -14.57
C PHE A 176 13.82 11.73 -13.90
N ASP A 177 13.12 10.86 -14.64
CA ASP A 177 11.98 10.08 -14.13
C ASP A 177 12.41 8.74 -13.49
N PHE A 178 13.28 7.98 -14.17
CA PHE A 178 13.59 6.59 -13.83
C PHE A 178 14.94 6.37 -13.12
N GLY A 179 15.52 7.39 -12.48
CA GLY A 179 16.88 7.43 -11.87
C GLY A 179 17.29 6.30 -10.90
N THR A 180 16.45 5.28 -10.71
CA THR A 180 16.68 4.02 -10.00
C THR A 180 17.85 3.17 -10.51
N GLY A 181 18.32 3.39 -11.75
CA GLY A 181 19.42 2.63 -12.36
C GLY A 181 20.79 3.31 -12.31
N LEU A 182 20.91 4.48 -11.67
CA LEU A 182 22.14 5.27 -11.59
C LEU A 182 22.51 5.52 -10.12
N THR A 183 23.79 5.76 -9.85
CA THR A 183 24.22 6.29 -8.55
C THR A 183 23.78 7.74 -8.40
N THR A 184 23.60 8.18 -7.16
CA THR A 184 23.12 9.53 -6.81
C THR A 184 24.02 10.61 -7.44
N ALA A 185 25.34 10.46 -7.32
CA ALA A 185 26.31 11.41 -7.90
C ALA A 185 26.22 11.46 -9.44
N ARG A 186 26.11 10.29 -10.11
CA ARG A 186 26.00 10.24 -11.57
C ARG A 186 24.69 10.84 -12.07
N ALA A 187 23.58 10.59 -11.38
CA ALA A 187 22.29 11.21 -11.71
C ALA A 187 22.38 12.74 -11.60
N VAL A 188 22.97 13.28 -10.53
CA VAL A 188 23.17 14.73 -10.37
C VAL A 188 24.04 15.31 -11.48
N GLN A 189 25.16 14.66 -11.84
CA GLN A 189 26.03 15.09 -12.93
C GLN A 189 25.27 15.15 -14.26
N LEU A 190 24.56 14.08 -14.63
CA LEU A 190 23.80 14.02 -15.87
C LEU A 190 22.71 15.10 -15.92
N LYS A 191 22.00 15.32 -14.81
CA LYS A 191 21.01 16.40 -14.71
C LYS A 191 21.63 17.78 -14.91
N GLN A 192 22.71 18.09 -14.18
CA GLN A 192 23.40 19.38 -14.30
C GLN A 192 23.95 19.63 -15.71
N GLN A 193 24.55 18.60 -16.32
CA GLN A 193 25.11 18.70 -17.67
C GLN A 193 24.01 18.83 -18.71
N PHE A 194 22.88 18.12 -18.55
CA PHE A 194 21.76 18.29 -19.47
C PHE A 194 21.21 19.71 -19.39
N CYS A 195 21.00 20.23 -18.18
CA CYS A 195 20.57 21.61 -17.98
C CYS A 195 21.55 22.62 -18.59
N GLY A 196 22.86 22.38 -18.48
CA GLY A 196 23.90 23.23 -19.05
C GLY A 196 23.92 23.26 -20.58
N GLN A 197 23.50 22.18 -21.24
CA GLN A 197 23.43 22.07 -22.71
C GLN A 197 22.00 22.20 -23.26
N PHE A 198 21.01 22.44 -22.40
CA PHE A 198 19.60 22.39 -22.78
C PHE A 198 19.19 23.48 -23.78
N GLU A 199 19.89 24.62 -23.79
CA GLU A 199 19.58 25.75 -24.67
C GLU A 199 19.51 25.32 -26.14
N GLU A 200 20.45 24.51 -26.62
CA GLU A 200 20.47 24.02 -28.01
C GLU A 200 19.25 23.14 -28.34
N VAL A 201 18.84 22.30 -27.39
CA VAL A 201 17.67 21.43 -27.51
C VAL A 201 16.38 22.26 -27.50
N PHE A 202 16.30 23.24 -26.61
CA PHE A 202 15.16 24.14 -26.52
C PHE A 202 14.98 24.94 -27.81
N MET A 203 16.07 25.50 -28.35
CA MET A 203 16.03 26.25 -29.60
C MET A 203 15.59 25.38 -30.78
N LEU A 204 16.04 24.11 -30.85
CA LEU A 204 15.55 23.17 -31.85
C LEU A 204 14.04 22.92 -31.73
N CYS A 205 13.53 22.68 -30.51
CA CYS A 205 12.10 22.52 -30.28
C CYS A 205 11.32 23.77 -30.69
N TYR A 206 11.82 24.96 -30.32
CA TYR A 206 11.21 26.23 -30.65
C TYR A 206 11.16 26.47 -32.17
N GLU A 207 12.28 26.27 -32.87
CA GLU A 207 12.39 26.41 -34.34
C GLU A 207 11.38 25.51 -35.07
N ILE A 208 11.22 24.26 -34.62
CA ILE A 208 10.29 23.29 -35.22
C ILE A 208 8.84 23.72 -34.99
N LEU A 209 8.48 24.08 -33.76
CA LEU A 209 7.11 24.48 -33.42
C LEU A 209 6.70 25.80 -34.10
N GLU A 210 7.65 26.69 -34.35
CA GLU A 210 7.38 27.95 -35.04
C GLU A 210 7.20 27.75 -36.56
N ASN A 211 8.08 26.96 -37.20
CA ASN A 211 8.25 26.97 -38.65
C ASN A 211 7.86 25.68 -39.39
N SER A 212 7.64 24.55 -38.71
CA SER A 212 7.39 23.26 -39.38
C SER A 212 5.92 23.06 -39.78
N ASP A 213 5.70 22.64 -41.03
CA ASP A 213 4.39 22.20 -41.53
C ASP A 213 4.18 20.67 -41.39
N ASN A 214 5.20 19.91 -40.97
CA ASN A 214 5.10 18.46 -40.83
C ASN A 214 4.42 18.10 -39.50
N ALA A 215 3.17 17.61 -39.59
CA ALA A 215 2.36 17.29 -38.42
C ALA A 215 2.98 16.20 -37.51
N GLN A 216 3.59 15.16 -38.07
CA GLN A 216 4.20 14.10 -37.26
C GLN A 216 5.41 14.60 -36.49
N LEU A 217 6.21 15.47 -37.12
CA LEU A 217 7.36 16.10 -36.46
C LEU A 217 6.91 17.03 -35.34
N VAL A 218 5.90 17.89 -35.58
CA VAL A 218 5.34 18.78 -34.55
C VAL A 218 4.82 17.97 -33.36
N TYR A 219 4.08 16.88 -33.60
CA TYR A 219 3.58 16.00 -32.55
C TYR A 219 4.72 15.37 -31.73
N ALA A 220 5.77 14.88 -32.41
CA ALA A 220 6.94 14.32 -31.74
C ALA A 220 7.65 15.38 -30.88
N THR A 221 7.83 16.59 -31.39
CA THR A 221 8.44 17.70 -30.65
C THR A 221 7.60 18.12 -29.44
N LEU A 222 6.27 18.22 -29.55
CA LEU A 222 5.40 18.48 -28.40
C LEU A 222 5.50 17.36 -27.35
N SER A 223 5.56 16.11 -27.81
CA SER A 223 5.73 14.96 -26.91
C SER A 223 7.08 14.95 -26.20
N THR A 224 8.12 15.43 -26.87
CA THR A 224 9.46 15.58 -26.29
C THR A 224 9.50 16.75 -25.30
N LEU A 225 8.89 17.89 -25.66
CA LEU A 225 8.77 19.04 -24.78
C LEU A 225 8.00 18.70 -23.50
N HIS A 226 6.91 17.93 -23.59
CA HIS A 226 6.17 17.44 -22.43
C HIS A 226 7.08 16.74 -21.40
N GLY A 227 7.99 15.86 -21.84
CA GLY A 227 8.95 15.18 -20.96
C GLY A 227 10.14 16.05 -20.50
N PHE A 228 10.15 17.35 -20.79
CA PHE A 228 11.15 18.30 -20.29
C PHE A 228 10.56 19.34 -19.33
N LEU A 229 9.25 19.62 -19.43
CA LEU A 229 8.61 20.75 -18.76
C LEU A 229 8.64 20.65 -17.22
N ASP A 230 8.84 19.46 -16.68
CA ASP A 230 8.91 19.15 -15.25
C ASP A 230 10.24 19.59 -14.60
N TRP A 231 11.35 19.66 -15.36
CA TRP A 231 12.67 19.96 -14.80
C TRP A 231 13.41 21.14 -15.44
N ILE A 232 12.96 21.67 -16.58
CA ILE A 232 13.67 22.78 -17.23
C ILE A 232 13.56 24.08 -16.42
N PRO A 233 14.57 24.97 -16.50
CA PRO A 233 14.50 26.27 -15.84
C PRO A 233 13.27 27.07 -16.29
N VAL A 234 12.53 27.60 -15.32
CA VAL A 234 11.25 28.30 -15.54
C VAL A 234 11.35 29.51 -16.50
N GLY A 235 12.54 30.10 -16.63
CA GLY A 235 12.80 31.17 -17.61
C GLY A 235 12.52 30.74 -19.05
N TYR A 236 12.84 29.50 -19.43
CA TYR A 236 12.54 28.97 -20.77
C TYR A 236 11.05 28.96 -21.08
N VAL A 237 10.21 28.75 -20.06
CA VAL A 237 8.76 28.67 -20.18
C VAL A 237 8.12 30.07 -20.21
N PHE A 238 8.49 30.95 -19.28
CA PHE A 238 7.77 32.20 -19.05
C PHE A 238 8.37 33.43 -19.75
N GLU A 239 9.69 33.45 -19.99
CA GLU A 239 10.37 34.61 -20.61
C GLU A 239 10.35 34.55 -22.14
N ASN A 240 10.16 33.36 -22.71
CA ASN A 240 9.96 33.15 -24.14
C ASN A 240 8.48 33.11 -24.52
N ASN A 241 8.19 32.97 -25.83
CA ASN A 241 6.81 32.86 -26.33
C ASN A 241 6.26 31.43 -26.35
N LEU A 242 6.76 30.55 -25.48
CA LEU A 242 6.47 29.12 -25.51
C LEU A 242 4.99 28.81 -25.27
N ILE A 243 4.37 29.50 -24.30
CA ILE A 243 2.94 29.32 -23.98
C ILE A 243 2.08 29.59 -25.22
N ASP A 244 2.31 30.72 -25.91
CA ASP A 244 1.54 31.11 -27.10
C ASP A 244 1.80 30.16 -28.27
N LEU A 245 3.03 29.63 -28.36
CA LEU A 245 3.40 28.63 -29.36
C LEU A 245 2.66 27.31 -29.14
N ILE A 246 2.52 26.83 -27.90
CA ILE A 246 1.74 25.62 -27.58
C ILE A 246 0.25 25.89 -27.82
N LEU A 247 -0.26 27.06 -27.43
CA LEU A 247 -1.65 27.47 -27.62
C LEU A 247 -2.06 27.51 -29.11
N LYS A 248 -1.15 27.80 -30.03
CA LYS A 248 -1.37 27.73 -31.48
C LYS A 248 -1.86 26.35 -31.94
N PHE A 249 -1.44 25.28 -31.25
CA PHE A 249 -1.75 23.90 -31.63
C PHE A 249 -3.02 23.35 -30.97
N LEU A 250 -3.45 23.93 -29.84
CA LEU A 250 -4.64 23.52 -29.09
C LEU A 250 -5.93 23.42 -29.94
N PRO A 251 -6.20 24.33 -30.91
CA PRO A 251 -7.39 24.22 -31.76
C PRO A 251 -7.45 22.98 -32.65
N PHE A 252 -6.32 22.33 -32.94
CA PHE A 252 -6.24 21.26 -33.93
C PHE A 252 -6.36 19.88 -33.28
N PRO A 253 -7.33 19.03 -33.66
CA PRO A 253 -7.56 17.73 -33.00
C PRO A 253 -6.32 16.83 -32.89
N ALA A 254 -5.45 16.83 -33.90
CA ALA A 254 -4.24 15.99 -33.92
C ALA A 254 -3.21 16.37 -32.83
N PHE A 255 -3.22 17.61 -32.35
CA PHE A 255 -2.26 18.11 -31.34
C PHE A 255 -2.93 18.43 -30.00
N ARG A 256 -4.27 18.55 -29.98
CA ARG A 256 -5.02 19.06 -28.84
C ARG A 256 -4.66 18.38 -27.52
N SER A 257 -4.66 17.04 -27.45
CA SER A 257 -4.35 16.30 -26.21
C SER A 257 -2.91 16.57 -25.76
N ILE A 258 -1.91 16.41 -26.62
CA ILE A 258 -0.51 16.63 -26.22
C ILE A 258 -0.24 18.10 -25.86
N SER A 259 -0.87 19.07 -26.53
CA SER A 259 -0.80 20.48 -26.15
C SER A 259 -1.37 20.73 -24.76
N VAL A 260 -2.51 20.12 -24.42
CA VAL A 260 -3.08 20.22 -23.06
C VAL A 260 -2.13 19.60 -22.04
N GLN A 261 -1.54 18.44 -22.32
CA GLN A 261 -0.58 17.80 -21.44
C GLN A 261 0.63 18.71 -21.16
N CYS A 262 1.22 19.35 -22.18
CA CYS A 262 2.25 20.36 -21.97
C CYS A 262 1.77 21.52 -21.08
N LEU A 263 0.54 22.00 -21.28
CA LEU A 263 -0.02 23.09 -20.48
C LEU A 263 -0.30 22.66 -19.03
N VAL A 264 -0.58 21.38 -18.76
CA VAL A 264 -0.72 20.83 -17.40
C VAL A 264 0.60 20.99 -16.66
N GLU A 265 1.70 20.52 -17.25
CA GLU A 265 3.04 20.61 -16.65
C GLU A 265 3.42 22.08 -16.39
N ILE A 266 3.15 22.98 -17.33
CA ILE A 266 3.37 24.43 -17.14
C ILE A 266 2.52 24.97 -15.98
N SER A 267 1.28 24.50 -15.83
CA SER A 267 0.36 24.94 -14.79
C SER A 267 0.67 24.35 -13.41
N SER A 268 1.57 23.36 -13.31
CA SER A 268 2.07 22.84 -12.04
C SER A 268 3.30 23.57 -11.52
N ILE A 269 3.90 24.48 -12.30
CA ILE A 269 5.08 25.23 -11.88
C ILE A 269 4.70 26.28 -10.84
N SER A 270 5.19 26.13 -9.60
CA SER A 270 4.98 27.14 -8.55
C SER A 270 5.64 28.48 -8.90
N THR A 271 4.88 29.57 -8.76
CA THR A 271 5.36 30.94 -9.00
C THR A 271 5.49 31.77 -7.72
N GLU A 272 5.49 31.14 -6.54
CA GLU A 272 5.58 31.85 -5.25
C GLU A 272 6.86 32.70 -5.15
N ASP A 273 8.00 32.16 -5.61
CA ASP A 273 9.30 32.83 -5.57
C ASP A 273 9.51 33.85 -6.70
N SER A 274 8.62 33.89 -7.70
CA SER A 274 8.76 34.76 -8.88
C SER A 274 7.41 35.30 -9.36
N PRO A 275 6.80 36.26 -8.62
CA PRO A 275 5.46 36.76 -8.90
C PRO A 275 5.27 37.37 -10.29
N GLN A 276 6.35 37.83 -10.92
CA GLN A 276 6.37 38.38 -12.28
C GLN A 276 5.79 37.42 -13.33
N TYR A 277 5.96 36.10 -13.14
CA TYR A 277 5.45 35.08 -14.05
C TYR A 277 3.94 34.84 -13.92
N GLY A 278 3.30 35.31 -12.84
CA GLY A 278 1.85 35.17 -12.64
C GLY A 278 1.02 35.77 -13.78
N SER A 279 1.49 36.87 -14.39
CA SER A 279 0.84 37.47 -15.56
C SER A 279 0.75 36.54 -16.78
N ARG A 280 1.78 35.70 -16.98
CA ARG A 280 1.84 34.72 -18.08
C ARG A 280 0.89 33.54 -17.83
N LEU A 281 0.75 33.10 -16.58
CA LEU A 281 -0.22 32.07 -16.19
C LEU A 281 -1.67 32.57 -16.35
N VAL A 282 -1.94 33.82 -15.98
CA VAL A 282 -3.24 34.44 -16.23
C VAL A 282 -3.54 34.51 -17.72
N HIS A 283 -2.54 34.87 -18.55
CA HIS A 283 -2.67 34.84 -20.01
C HIS A 283 -2.97 33.43 -20.55
N LEU A 284 -2.29 32.41 -20.02
CA LEU A 284 -2.52 31.00 -20.35
C LEU A 284 -3.98 30.62 -20.11
N LEU A 285 -4.51 30.82 -18.91
CA LEU A 285 -5.89 30.43 -18.59
C LEU A 285 -6.89 31.17 -19.49
N LYS A 286 -6.75 32.49 -19.66
CA LYS A 286 -7.63 33.30 -20.53
C LYS A 286 -7.65 32.76 -21.96
N SER A 287 -6.48 32.46 -22.51
CA SER A 287 -6.34 31.97 -23.88
C SER A 287 -6.90 30.57 -24.07
N VAL A 288 -6.62 29.65 -23.15
CA VAL A 288 -7.21 28.30 -23.18
C VAL A 288 -8.73 28.38 -23.12
N MET A 289 -9.28 29.14 -22.17
CA MET A 289 -10.73 29.28 -22.03
C MET A 289 -11.39 29.90 -23.28
N ASN A 290 -10.76 30.91 -23.89
CA ASN A 290 -11.23 31.50 -25.14
C ASN A 290 -11.24 30.46 -26.28
N ILE A 291 -10.13 29.75 -26.50
CA ILE A 291 -10.01 28.74 -27.56
C ILE A 291 -11.03 27.61 -27.35
N ILE A 292 -11.07 27.01 -26.16
CA ILE A 292 -11.97 25.87 -25.89
C ILE A 292 -13.43 26.27 -25.96
N SER A 293 -13.82 27.47 -25.51
CA SER A 293 -15.21 27.93 -25.59
C SER A 293 -15.77 28.07 -27.00
N GLN A 294 -14.91 28.30 -27.99
CA GLN A 294 -15.30 28.34 -29.39
C GLN A 294 -15.45 26.93 -29.98
N GLN A 295 -14.70 25.96 -29.46
CA GLN A 295 -14.67 24.58 -29.96
C GLN A 295 -15.67 23.65 -29.25
N LEU A 296 -15.90 23.88 -27.97
CA LEU A 296 -16.72 23.04 -27.10
C LEU A 296 -17.70 23.91 -26.30
N PRO A 297 -18.82 24.35 -26.89
CA PRO A 297 -19.80 25.17 -26.20
C PRO A 297 -20.42 24.46 -24.99
N LEU A 298 -20.67 25.20 -23.89
CA LEU A 298 -21.31 24.66 -22.67
C LEU A 298 -22.76 24.16 -22.88
N THR A 299 -23.37 24.42 -24.03
CA THR A 299 -24.70 23.92 -24.42
C THR A 299 -24.67 22.44 -24.84
N VAL A 300 -23.50 21.88 -25.10
CA VAL A 300 -23.32 20.47 -25.45
C VAL A 300 -23.63 19.59 -24.23
N ASP A 301 -24.22 18.42 -24.48
CA ASP A 301 -24.33 17.36 -23.48
C ASP A 301 -23.01 16.57 -23.43
N PHE A 302 -22.21 16.84 -22.39
CA PHE A 302 -20.90 16.23 -22.22
C PHE A 302 -21.00 14.73 -21.95
N ALA A 303 -22.02 14.28 -21.21
CA ALA A 303 -22.17 12.87 -20.86
C ALA A 303 -22.50 12.04 -22.11
N ASP A 304 -23.50 12.47 -22.90
CA ASP A 304 -23.87 11.78 -24.15
C ASP A 304 -22.75 11.84 -25.20
N SER A 305 -22.07 13.00 -25.31
CA SER A 305 -20.97 13.18 -26.26
C SER A 305 -19.75 12.33 -25.91
N TYR A 306 -19.41 12.22 -24.62
CA TYR A 306 -18.29 11.40 -24.15
C TYR A 306 -18.56 9.90 -24.38
N ALA A 307 -19.78 9.45 -24.10
CA ALA A 307 -20.19 8.04 -24.31
C ALA A 307 -20.12 7.61 -25.78
N LYS A 308 -20.36 8.54 -26.72
CA LYS A 308 -20.27 8.31 -28.17
C LYS A 308 -18.94 8.75 -28.79
N GLY A 309 -18.04 9.33 -27.99
CA GLY A 309 -16.79 9.92 -28.42
C GLY A 309 -15.73 8.87 -28.81
N ARG A 310 -14.70 9.30 -29.53
CA ARG A 310 -13.52 8.46 -29.79
C ARG A 310 -12.61 8.44 -28.57
N SER A 311 -11.70 7.49 -28.50
CA SER A 311 -10.68 7.42 -27.43
C SER A 311 -9.85 8.71 -27.32
N GLU A 312 -9.57 9.37 -28.45
CA GLU A 312 -8.86 10.66 -28.49
C GLU A 312 -9.67 11.80 -27.86
N ASP A 313 -10.99 11.83 -28.09
CA ASP A 313 -11.89 12.83 -27.52
C ASP A 313 -12.05 12.61 -26.01
N GLN A 314 -12.20 11.35 -25.59
CA GLN A 314 -12.28 10.96 -24.19
C GLN A 314 -11.00 11.32 -23.43
N LYS A 315 -9.83 11.03 -24.03
CA LYS A 315 -8.54 11.42 -23.49
C LYS A 315 -8.42 12.93 -23.37
N PHE A 316 -8.82 13.69 -24.38
CA PHE A 316 -8.81 15.15 -24.32
C PHE A 316 -9.66 15.70 -23.16
N ILE A 317 -10.86 15.16 -22.93
CA ILE A 317 -11.71 15.59 -21.81
C ILE A 317 -11.02 15.33 -20.46
N SER A 318 -10.34 14.18 -20.32
CA SER A 318 -9.53 13.86 -19.14
C SER A 318 -8.36 14.84 -18.95
N ASP A 319 -7.54 15.03 -19.99
CA ASP A 319 -6.38 15.95 -19.96
C ASP A 319 -6.86 17.38 -19.66
N PHE A 320 -8.01 17.81 -20.20
CA PHE A 320 -8.55 19.15 -20.00
C PHE A 320 -9.08 19.36 -18.57
N ALA A 321 -9.72 18.36 -17.98
CA ALA A 321 -10.08 18.39 -16.57
C ALA A 321 -8.85 18.50 -15.67
N GLN A 322 -7.78 17.78 -16.01
CA GLN A 322 -6.50 17.84 -15.29
C GLN A 322 -5.87 19.22 -15.40
N LEU A 323 -5.86 19.84 -16.60
CA LEU A 323 -5.36 21.20 -16.79
C LEU A 323 -6.09 22.21 -15.90
N ILE A 324 -7.42 22.19 -15.92
CA ILE A 324 -8.23 23.09 -15.09
C ILE A 324 -7.97 22.82 -13.60
N GLY A 325 -8.01 21.56 -13.18
CA GLY A 325 -7.83 21.17 -11.78
C GLY A 325 -6.46 21.57 -11.24
N THR A 326 -5.38 21.25 -11.96
CA THR A 326 -4.01 21.61 -11.59
C THR A 326 -3.82 23.13 -11.53
N PHE A 327 -4.20 23.85 -12.59
CA PHE A 327 -4.06 25.31 -12.63
C PHE A 327 -4.81 25.98 -11.48
N LEU A 328 -6.08 25.64 -11.28
CA LEU A 328 -6.89 26.29 -10.25
C LEU A 328 -6.42 25.94 -8.83
N LYS A 329 -5.83 24.76 -8.63
CA LYS A 329 -5.28 24.33 -7.35
C LYS A 329 -3.99 25.08 -6.99
N GLU A 330 -3.05 25.17 -7.93
CA GLU A 330 -1.74 25.80 -7.69
C GLU A 330 -1.81 27.34 -7.77
N HIS A 331 -2.77 27.89 -8.53
CA HIS A 331 -2.80 29.32 -8.87
C HIS A 331 -4.13 30.02 -8.58
N SER A 332 -4.96 29.52 -7.65
CA SER A 332 -6.26 30.14 -7.30
C SER A 332 -6.15 31.64 -7.01
N ASN A 333 -5.09 32.05 -6.30
CA ASN A 333 -4.87 33.43 -5.88
C ASN A 333 -4.70 34.41 -7.05
N LEU A 334 -4.28 33.92 -8.23
CA LEU A 334 -4.10 34.74 -9.43
C LEU A 334 -5.42 35.02 -10.16
N VAL A 335 -6.45 34.19 -9.93
CA VAL A 335 -7.70 34.20 -10.72
C VAL A 335 -8.96 34.51 -9.90
N GLU A 336 -8.83 34.53 -8.58
CA GLU A 336 -9.88 34.95 -7.65
C GLU A 336 -9.91 36.47 -7.51
N VAL A 337 -10.74 37.11 -8.34
CA VAL A 337 -10.97 38.57 -8.29
C VAL A 337 -12.00 38.90 -7.21
N LEU A 338 -11.53 39.43 -6.07
CA LEU A 338 -12.34 39.74 -4.89
C LEU A 338 -12.84 41.21 -4.87
N GLU A 339 -12.30 42.07 -5.73
CA GLU A 339 -12.61 43.49 -5.75
C GLU A 339 -14.04 43.77 -6.22
N LEU A 340 -14.68 44.74 -5.55
CA LEU A 340 -16.05 45.16 -5.88
C LEU A 340 -16.15 45.91 -7.23
N ASN A 341 -15.07 46.59 -7.62
CA ASN A 341 -14.96 47.32 -8.89
C ASN A 341 -13.71 46.84 -9.65
N PRO A 342 -13.77 45.68 -10.31
CA PRO A 342 -12.63 45.13 -11.03
C PRO A 342 -12.29 45.99 -12.26
N THR A 343 -11.01 46.03 -12.62
CA THR A 343 -10.59 46.57 -13.92
C THR A 343 -11.12 45.70 -15.07
N GLN A 344 -11.09 46.21 -16.31
CA GLN A 344 -11.51 45.44 -17.48
C GLN A 344 -10.71 44.12 -17.61
N GLU A 345 -9.40 44.17 -17.33
CA GLU A 345 -8.54 42.98 -17.34
C GLU A 345 -8.95 41.97 -16.27
N GLN A 346 -9.19 42.43 -15.04
CA GLN A 346 -9.69 41.57 -13.95
C GLN A 346 -11.07 40.97 -14.26
N LEU A 347 -11.94 41.70 -14.98
CA LEU A 347 -13.23 41.18 -15.41
C LEU A 347 -13.07 39.99 -16.39
N GLU A 348 -12.12 40.07 -17.31
CA GLU A 348 -11.81 38.97 -18.23
C GLU A 348 -11.23 37.76 -17.48
N VAL A 349 -10.37 37.99 -16.48
CA VAL A 349 -9.85 36.91 -15.62
C VAL A 349 -10.99 36.23 -14.86
N LYS A 350 -11.88 37.02 -14.26
CA LYS A 350 -13.06 36.52 -13.56
C LYS A 350 -13.98 35.70 -14.46
N GLN A 351 -14.15 36.12 -15.72
CA GLN A 351 -14.93 35.36 -16.71
C GLN A 351 -14.25 34.05 -17.09
N ALA A 352 -12.95 34.05 -17.33
CA ALA A 352 -12.18 32.84 -17.62
C ALA A 352 -12.22 31.83 -16.45
N HIS A 353 -12.05 32.32 -15.22
CA HIS A 353 -12.17 31.49 -14.02
C HIS A 353 -13.56 30.88 -13.87
N ALA A 354 -14.62 31.68 -13.98
CA ALA A 354 -16.00 31.18 -13.92
C ALA A 354 -16.29 30.15 -15.03
N LEU A 355 -15.71 30.32 -16.21
CA LEU A 355 -15.85 29.39 -17.32
C LEU A 355 -15.13 28.06 -17.05
N ALA A 356 -13.93 28.09 -16.50
CA ALA A 356 -13.17 26.90 -16.10
C ALA A 356 -13.93 26.04 -15.08
N LEU A 357 -14.50 26.67 -14.05
CA LEU A 357 -15.34 25.98 -13.05
C LEU A 357 -16.59 25.33 -13.68
N LYS A 358 -17.24 26.02 -14.63
CA LYS A 358 -18.39 25.48 -15.36
C LYS A 358 -18.03 24.28 -16.22
N TYR A 359 -16.87 24.29 -16.89
CA TYR A 359 -16.38 23.12 -17.61
C TYR A 359 -16.12 21.96 -16.65
N LEU A 360 -15.46 22.20 -15.52
CA LEU A 360 -15.17 21.14 -14.56
C LEU A 360 -16.43 20.49 -13.99
N LEU A 361 -17.49 21.27 -13.75
CA LEU A 361 -18.82 20.74 -13.38
C LEU A 361 -19.44 19.89 -14.49
N LYS A 362 -19.36 20.34 -15.75
CA LYS A 362 -19.88 19.60 -16.92
C LYS A 362 -19.12 18.31 -17.19
N ILE A 363 -17.80 18.34 -17.07
CA ILE A 363 -16.95 17.16 -17.21
C ILE A 363 -17.23 16.17 -16.06
N GLY A 364 -17.44 16.66 -14.84
CA GLY A 364 -17.83 15.80 -13.72
C GLY A 364 -19.17 15.06 -13.91
N GLN A 365 -20.02 15.47 -14.86
CA GLN A 365 -21.26 14.75 -15.21
C GLN A 365 -21.03 13.52 -16.10
N VAL A 366 -19.84 13.38 -16.69
CA VAL A 366 -19.48 12.25 -17.56
C VAL A 366 -19.51 10.94 -16.78
N GLU A 367 -19.99 9.88 -17.43
CA GLU A 367 -20.09 8.54 -16.85
C GLU A 367 -18.76 7.76 -16.92
N ASP A 368 -17.67 8.37 -16.47
CA ASP A 368 -16.34 7.75 -16.36
C ASP A 368 -15.76 7.99 -14.96
N VAL A 369 -15.31 6.92 -14.31
CA VAL A 369 -14.85 6.97 -12.91
C VAL A 369 -13.51 7.69 -12.78
N GLU A 370 -12.59 7.52 -13.72
CA GLU A 370 -11.26 8.13 -13.66
C GLU A 370 -11.33 9.63 -13.95
N VAL A 371 -12.12 10.04 -14.96
CA VAL A 371 -12.39 11.45 -15.21
C VAL A 371 -13.07 12.11 -14.01
N PHE A 372 -14.02 11.41 -13.37
CA PHE A 372 -14.69 11.94 -12.19
C PHE A 372 -13.74 12.11 -11.00
N LYS A 373 -12.79 11.18 -10.78
CA LYS A 373 -11.76 11.29 -9.73
C LYS A 373 -10.90 12.54 -9.93
N ILE A 374 -10.47 12.83 -11.17
CA ILE A 374 -9.70 14.04 -11.49
C ILE A 374 -10.47 15.30 -11.09
N CYS A 375 -11.76 15.39 -11.43
CA CYS A 375 -12.59 16.52 -11.00
C CYS A 375 -12.80 16.56 -9.48
N LEU A 376 -13.05 15.40 -8.87
CA LEU A 376 -13.33 15.27 -7.44
C LEU A 376 -12.13 15.71 -6.58
N ASP A 377 -10.90 15.43 -7.01
CA ASP A 377 -9.69 15.84 -6.30
C ASP A 377 -9.61 17.37 -6.17
N TYR A 378 -9.91 18.10 -7.24
CA TYR A 378 -10.02 19.56 -7.19
C TYR A 378 -11.18 20.02 -6.30
N TRP A 379 -12.36 19.43 -6.44
CA TRP A 379 -13.53 19.83 -5.65
C TRP A 379 -13.34 19.58 -4.14
N ASN A 380 -12.71 18.48 -3.78
CA ASN A 380 -12.34 18.17 -2.40
C ASN A 380 -11.36 19.22 -1.86
N TRP A 381 -10.30 19.52 -2.61
CA TRP A 381 -9.34 20.57 -2.25
C TRP A 381 -10.03 21.93 -2.07
N LEU A 382 -10.82 22.40 -3.04
CA LEU A 382 -11.49 23.70 -2.99
C LEU A 382 -12.42 23.80 -1.78
N THR A 383 -13.24 22.78 -1.54
CA THR A 383 -14.18 22.77 -0.40
C THR A 383 -13.45 22.72 0.94
N MET A 384 -12.31 22.04 1.02
CA MET A 384 -11.45 22.02 2.20
C MET A 384 -10.85 23.41 2.48
N GLU A 385 -10.33 24.09 1.46
CA GLU A 385 -9.76 25.44 1.59
C GLU A 385 -10.83 26.45 2.01
N LEU A 386 -11.99 26.48 1.33
CA LEU A 386 -13.10 27.37 1.70
C LEU A 386 -13.66 27.09 3.10
N PHE A 387 -13.57 25.85 3.57
CA PHE A 387 -13.94 25.47 4.94
C PHE A 387 -12.91 25.98 5.96
N ARG A 388 -11.60 25.81 5.70
CA ARG A 388 -10.49 26.27 6.55
C ARG A 388 -10.45 27.78 6.76
N GLU A 389 -10.89 28.57 5.78
CA GLU A 389 -10.92 30.04 5.90
C GLU A 389 -11.94 30.57 6.92
N SER A 390 -13.00 29.81 7.15
CA SER A 390 -14.00 30.15 8.16
C SER A 390 -14.52 28.85 8.76
N PRO A 391 -13.72 28.22 9.63
CA PRO A 391 -14.23 27.14 10.45
C PRO A 391 -15.30 27.77 11.32
N PHE A 392 -16.47 27.16 11.39
CA PHE A 392 -17.53 27.65 12.25
C PHE A 392 -17.02 27.63 13.70
N GLU A 393 -16.58 28.77 14.24
CA GLU A 393 -16.42 28.90 15.69
C GLU A 393 -17.79 28.64 16.33
N GLN A 394 -17.91 27.49 16.97
CA GLN A 394 -19.09 27.12 17.74
C GLN A 394 -19.20 28.11 18.91
N SER A 395 -20.14 29.05 18.84
CA SER A 395 -20.50 29.84 20.03
C SER A 395 -21.46 29.03 20.89
N GLU A 396 -21.18 28.90 22.18
CA GLU A 396 -22.00 28.14 23.14
C GLU A 396 -23.41 28.75 23.38
N HIS A 397 -23.70 29.96 22.85
CA HIS A 397 -24.96 30.67 23.12
C HIS A 397 -25.79 31.02 21.87
N PRO A 398 -27.06 30.56 21.77
CA PRO A 398 -27.95 30.76 20.60
C PRO A 398 -28.26 32.22 20.24
N LEU A 399 -28.30 33.13 21.23
CA LEU A 399 -28.56 34.56 21.03
C LEU A 399 -27.34 35.34 20.51
N MET A 400 -26.13 34.91 20.90
CA MET A 400 -24.88 35.43 20.34
C MET A 400 -24.69 34.94 18.90
N ASP A 401 -25.08 33.69 18.61
CA ASP A 401 -25.04 33.14 17.27
C ASP A 401 -26.00 33.86 16.32
N THR A 402 -27.22 34.20 16.76
CA THR A 402 -28.17 34.99 15.93
C THR A 402 -27.72 36.44 15.68
N LEU A 403 -27.13 37.11 16.69
CA LEU A 403 -26.56 38.46 16.52
C LEU A 403 -25.27 38.46 15.69
N ARG A 404 -24.43 37.40 15.78
CA ARG A 404 -23.24 37.24 14.95
C ARG A 404 -23.56 36.81 13.52
N ARG A 405 -24.62 36.00 13.31
CA ARG A 405 -25.12 35.62 11.96
C ARG A 405 -25.64 36.83 11.17
N TYR A 406 -26.22 37.84 11.84
CA TYR A 406 -26.63 39.10 11.20
C TYR A 406 -25.44 40.00 10.81
N ASN A 407 -24.28 39.84 11.46
CA ASN A 407 -23.06 40.63 11.25
C ASN A 407 -21.91 39.84 10.57
N ARG A 408 -22.17 38.63 10.04
CA ARG A 408 -21.14 37.89 9.30
C ARG A 408 -20.92 38.58 7.95
N ASN A 409 -19.78 39.27 7.84
CA ASN A 409 -19.13 39.42 6.54
C ASN A 409 -18.77 38.00 6.08
N GLU A 410 -19.62 37.38 5.26
CA GLU A 410 -19.26 36.17 4.52
C GLU A 410 -17.89 36.34 3.86
N SER A 411 -17.04 35.31 3.93
CA SER A 411 -15.73 35.33 3.27
C SER A 411 -15.94 35.76 1.81
N PRO A 412 -15.23 36.81 1.34
CA PRO A 412 -15.33 37.27 -0.03
C PRO A 412 -15.13 36.16 -1.07
N ARG A 413 -14.27 35.17 -0.80
CA ARG A 413 -14.07 33.99 -1.66
C ARG A 413 -15.33 33.12 -1.76
N ARG A 414 -16.05 32.88 -0.66
CA ARG A 414 -17.28 32.06 -0.68
C ARG A 414 -18.36 32.64 -1.60
N LYS A 415 -18.43 33.96 -1.73
CA LYS A 415 -19.37 34.62 -2.66
C LYS A 415 -19.05 34.34 -4.13
N ILE A 416 -17.77 34.17 -4.47
CA ILE A 416 -17.35 33.83 -5.84
C ILE A 416 -17.87 32.45 -6.23
N TYR A 417 -17.79 31.49 -5.31
CA TYR A 417 -18.11 30.08 -5.59
C TYR A 417 -19.56 29.69 -5.32
N ALA A 418 -20.41 30.56 -4.75
CA ALA A 418 -21.74 30.21 -4.25
C ALA A 418 -22.62 29.45 -5.27
N GLU A 419 -22.71 29.92 -6.51
CA GLU A 419 -23.49 29.27 -7.58
C GLU A 419 -22.89 27.90 -7.94
N VAL A 420 -21.58 27.85 -8.15
CA VAL A 420 -20.83 26.62 -8.51
C VAL A 420 -20.94 25.57 -7.41
N LEU A 421 -20.88 25.96 -6.14
CA LEU A 421 -21.03 25.04 -5.01
C LEU A 421 -22.46 24.50 -4.89
N SER A 422 -23.48 25.23 -5.34
CA SER A 422 -24.86 24.72 -5.37
C SER A 422 -25.01 23.65 -6.44
N ASP A 423 -24.47 23.88 -7.64
CA ASP A 423 -24.44 22.88 -8.72
C ASP A 423 -23.59 21.66 -8.36
N LEU A 424 -22.46 21.88 -7.68
CA LEU A 424 -21.59 20.82 -7.19
C LEU A 424 -22.31 19.90 -6.18
N ARG A 425 -23.15 20.45 -5.28
CA ARG A 425 -23.99 19.62 -4.39
C ARG A 425 -24.89 18.70 -5.19
N VAL A 426 -25.54 19.22 -6.24
CA VAL A 426 -26.38 18.40 -7.12
C VAL A 426 -25.55 17.29 -7.76
N LEU A 427 -24.34 17.60 -8.25
CA LEU A 427 -23.45 16.61 -8.84
C LEU A 427 -23.04 15.52 -7.83
N MET A 428 -22.55 15.90 -6.65
CA MET A 428 -22.14 14.98 -5.58
C MET A 428 -23.27 14.08 -5.12
N ILE A 429 -24.49 14.62 -4.97
CA ILE A 429 -25.68 13.83 -4.61
C ILE A 429 -26.05 12.84 -5.73
N SER A 430 -25.92 13.25 -6.99
CA SER A 430 -26.32 12.43 -8.16
C SER A 430 -25.32 11.35 -8.52
N ARG A 431 -24.05 11.51 -8.14
CA ARG A 431 -22.97 10.58 -8.49
C ARG A 431 -22.44 9.81 -7.29
N MET A 432 -23.08 9.95 -6.12
CA MET A 432 -22.59 9.36 -4.87
C MET A 432 -22.28 7.88 -5.06
N ALA A 433 -21.02 7.51 -4.79
CA ALA A 433 -20.57 6.14 -4.86
C ALA A 433 -21.26 5.29 -3.78
N LYS A 434 -21.40 3.99 -4.06
CA LYS A 434 -22.05 3.05 -3.15
C LYS A 434 -21.22 2.91 -1.85
N PRO A 435 -21.83 3.09 -0.67
CA PRO A 435 -21.15 2.88 0.61
C PRO A 435 -20.93 1.39 0.89
N GLU A 436 -19.90 1.05 1.67
CA GLU A 436 -19.53 -0.35 1.94
C GLU A 436 -20.59 -1.12 2.75
N GLU A 437 -21.45 -0.41 3.48
CA GLU A 437 -22.52 -1.02 4.27
C GLU A 437 -23.72 -1.47 3.41
N VAL A 438 -23.83 -1.00 2.17
CA VAL A 438 -24.90 -1.40 1.24
C VAL A 438 -24.42 -2.58 0.41
N ILE A 439 -24.81 -3.79 0.83
CA ILE A 439 -24.41 -5.06 0.20
C ILE A 439 -25.43 -5.58 -0.82
N ILE A 440 -26.61 -4.95 -0.94
CA ILE A 440 -27.65 -5.34 -1.90
C ILE A 440 -27.55 -4.44 -3.13
N VAL A 441 -27.37 -5.05 -4.30
CA VAL A 441 -27.32 -4.38 -5.60
C VAL A 441 -28.25 -5.04 -6.59
N LEU A 442 -28.69 -4.30 -7.61
CA LEU A 442 -29.42 -4.88 -8.73
C LEU A 442 -28.42 -5.44 -9.74
N ASN A 443 -28.56 -6.70 -10.13
CA ASN A 443 -27.77 -7.29 -11.20
C ASN A 443 -28.26 -6.80 -12.58
N GLU A 444 -27.59 -7.23 -13.66
CA GLU A 444 -27.97 -6.89 -15.05
C GLU A 444 -29.42 -7.29 -15.41
N ASN A 445 -29.99 -8.27 -14.69
CA ASN A 445 -31.37 -8.73 -14.86
C ASN A 445 -32.39 -7.97 -13.98
N ASN A 446 -31.98 -6.91 -13.27
CA ASN A 446 -32.77 -6.18 -12.27
C ASN A 446 -33.23 -7.01 -11.06
N GLU A 447 -32.51 -8.07 -10.71
CA GLU A 447 -32.75 -8.85 -9.49
C GLU A 447 -31.88 -8.31 -8.36
N ALA A 448 -32.44 -8.22 -7.15
CA ALA A 448 -31.66 -7.86 -5.98
C ALA A 448 -30.74 -9.03 -5.61
N VAL A 449 -29.43 -8.77 -5.61
CA VAL A 449 -28.39 -9.75 -5.27
C VAL A 449 -27.47 -9.20 -4.20
N ARG A 450 -26.85 -10.12 -3.46
CA ARG A 450 -25.86 -9.82 -2.43
C ARG A 450 -24.46 -9.74 -3.05
N GLU A 451 -23.78 -8.63 -2.85
CA GLU A 451 -22.41 -8.42 -3.29
C GLU A 451 -21.42 -8.76 -2.15
N LEU A 452 -20.52 -9.72 -2.42
CA LEU A 452 -19.59 -10.28 -1.44
C LEU A 452 -18.19 -9.66 -1.48
N VAL A 453 -17.83 -9.02 -2.59
CA VAL A 453 -16.47 -8.53 -2.84
C VAL A 453 -16.43 -7.02 -2.61
N LYS A 454 -15.55 -6.58 -1.71
CA LYS A 454 -15.29 -5.16 -1.48
C LYS A 454 -14.24 -4.67 -2.48
N ASP A 455 -14.63 -3.78 -3.38
CA ASP A 455 -13.69 -3.06 -4.24
C ASP A 455 -13.05 -1.90 -3.45
N THR A 456 -11.73 -1.97 -3.28
CA THR A 456 -10.94 -0.98 -2.54
C THR A 456 -10.95 0.39 -3.20
N ASP A 457 -11.01 0.43 -4.53
CA ASP A 457 -10.99 1.68 -5.29
C ASP A 457 -12.32 2.43 -5.17
N SER A 458 -13.44 1.70 -5.36
CA SER A 458 -14.79 2.21 -5.06
C SER A 458 -14.94 2.71 -3.62
N MET A 459 -14.31 2.06 -2.65
CA MET A 459 -14.32 2.51 -1.25
C MET A 459 -13.59 3.84 -1.05
N MET A 460 -12.44 4.03 -1.70
CA MET A 460 -11.68 5.28 -1.63
C MET A 460 -12.47 6.41 -2.28
N LEU A 461 -13.07 6.15 -3.46
CA LEU A 461 -13.96 7.10 -4.13
C LEU A 461 -15.11 7.55 -3.21
N TYR A 462 -15.82 6.61 -2.58
CA TYR A 462 -16.89 6.93 -1.63
C TYR A 462 -16.39 7.81 -0.47
N LYS A 463 -15.21 7.52 0.10
CA LYS A 463 -14.64 8.32 1.19
C LYS A 463 -14.38 9.76 0.77
N THR A 464 -13.75 9.98 -0.39
CA THR A 464 -13.46 11.33 -0.91
C THR A 464 -14.75 12.08 -1.25
N MET A 465 -15.73 11.42 -1.89
CA MET A 465 -17.04 12.02 -2.19
C MET A 465 -17.78 12.42 -0.91
N ARG A 466 -17.77 11.56 0.10
CA ARG A 466 -18.38 11.82 1.41
C ARG A 466 -17.72 13.02 2.07
N GLU A 467 -16.39 13.11 2.10
CA GLU A 467 -15.67 14.25 2.66
C GLU A 467 -16.07 15.56 1.96
N THR A 468 -16.03 15.58 0.62
CA THR A 468 -16.42 16.74 -0.18
C THR A 468 -17.87 17.16 0.11
N LEU A 469 -18.81 16.21 0.16
CA LEU A 469 -20.22 16.53 0.44
C LEU A 469 -20.44 17.01 1.89
N VAL A 470 -19.70 16.45 2.86
CA VAL A 470 -19.71 16.93 4.25
C VAL A 470 -19.21 18.37 4.33
N LEU A 471 -18.11 18.71 3.64
CA LEU A 471 -17.59 20.08 3.59
C LEU A 471 -18.59 21.03 2.93
N LEU A 472 -19.19 20.64 1.81
CA LEU A 472 -20.27 21.41 1.15
C LEU A 472 -21.47 21.64 2.07
N THR A 473 -21.83 20.64 2.88
CA THR A 473 -22.92 20.76 3.84
C THR A 473 -22.59 21.72 4.96
N HIS A 474 -21.34 21.75 5.45
CA HIS A 474 -20.92 22.78 6.39
C HIS A 474 -20.96 24.17 5.77
N LEU A 475 -20.51 24.33 4.51
CA LEU A 475 -20.50 25.62 3.82
C LEU A 475 -21.91 26.22 3.66
N ASP A 476 -22.90 25.39 3.30
CA ASP A 476 -24.33 25.75 3.31
C ASP A 476 -25.21 24.51 3.44
N TYR A 477 -25.69 24.26 4.66
CA TYR A 477 -26.53 23.10 4.94
C TYR A 477 -27.96 23.27 4.42
N ARG A 478 -28.44 24.51 4.28
CA ARG A 478 -29.82 24.79 3.83
C ARG A 478 -29.97 24.50 2.35
N ASP A 479 -28.98 24.93 1.56
CA ASP A 479 -28.92 24.56 0.14
C ASP A 479 -28.80 23.04 0.00
N THR A 480 -27.97 22.38 0.81
CA THR A 480 -27.85 20.91 0.81
C THR A 480 -29.18 20.20 1.13
N GLU A 481 -29.88 20.62 2.19
CA GLU A 481 -31.19 20.10 2.58
C GLU A 481 -32.22 20.29 1.46
N LEU A 482 -32.23 21.46 0.81
CA LEU A 482 -33.12 21.78 -0.31
C LEU A 482 -32.85 20.86 -1.50
N LYS A 483 -31.58 20.72 -1.93
CA LYS A 483 -31.21 19.84 -3.06
C LYS A 483 -31.51 18.37 -2.78
N MET A 484 -31.35 17.91 -1.55
CA MET A 484 -31.69 16.55 -1.15
C MET A 484 -33.21 16.32 -1.10
N THR A 485 -33.99 17.31 -0.68
CA THR A 485 -35.45 17.19 -0.59
C THR A 485 -36.13 17.23 -1.96
N GLU A 486 -35.53 17.90 -2.95
CA GLU A 486 -36.05 17.99 -4.33
C GLU A 486 -35.86 16.69 -5.15
N LYS A 487 -34.91 15.83 -4.77
CA LYS A 487 -34.66 14.53 -5.43
C LYS A 487 -35.20 13.38 -4.58
N LEU A 488 -35.76 12.34 -5.20
CA LEU A 488 -36.16 11.08 -4.54
C LEU A 488 -35.68 9.88 -5.39
N GLN A 489 -34.43 9.44 -5.22
CA GLN A 489 -33.80 8.29 -5.93
C GLN A 489 -32.82 7.52 -5.01
N ASN A 490 -32.32 6.35 -5.42
CA ASN A 490 -31.45 5.51 -4.57
C ASN A 490 -30.13 6.18 -4.15
N GLN A 491 -29.43 6.85 -5.07
CA GLN A 491 -28.17 7.57 -4.79
C GLN A 491 -28.36 8.70 -3.76
N LEU A 492 -29.58 9.22 -3.62
CA LEU A 492 -29.94 10.16 -2.57
C LEU A 492 -29.75 9.57 -1.18
N CYS A 493 -30.14 8.30 -0.97
CA CYS A 493 -30.06 7.69 0.36
C CYS A 493 -28.60 7.51 0.80
N TRP A 494 -27.72 7.20 -0.15
CA TRP A 494 -26.27 7.15 0.09
C TRP A 494 -25.73 8.53 0.46
N ALA A 495 -26.11 9.57 -0.30
CA ALA A 495 -25.73 10.94 -0.03
C ALA A 495 -26.23 11.43 1.33
N ILE A 496 -27.50 11.15 1.67
CA ILE A 496 -28.09 11.46 2.98
C ILE A 496 -27.28 10.81 4.10
N GLY A 497 -27.07 9.48 4.08
CA GLY A 497 -26.30 8.82 5.14
C GLY A 497 -24.85 9.34 5.23
N SER A 498 -24.26 9.77 4.12
CA SER A 498 -22.86 10.24 4.09
C SER A 498 -22.64 11.55 4.87
N ILE A 499 -23.65 12.42 4.95
CA ILE A 499 -23.61 13.73 5.64
C ILE A 499 -23.96 13.66 7.13
N SER A 500 -24.01 12.48 7.74
CA SER A 500 -24.31 12.39 9.17
C SER A 500 -23.37 13.26 10.02
N SER A 501 -23.95 13.99 10.98
CA SER A 501 -23.26 14.91 11.89
C SER A 501 -22.75 16.22 11.28
N SER A 502 -23.05 16.54 10.02
CA SER A 502 -22.67 17.84 9.41
C SER A 502 -23.70 18.95 9.63
N MET A 503 -24.85 18.63 10.24
CA MET A 503 -25.91 19.59 10.60
C MET A 503 -25.97 19.77 12.13
N HIS A 504 -26.56 20.88 12.58
CA HIS A 504 -26.94 21.04 13.98
C HIS A 504 -28.04 20.03 14.37
N GLU A 505 -28.13 19.68 15.64
CA GLU A 505 -29.01 18.60 16.12
C GLU A 505 -30.49 18.86 15.81
N ASP A 506 -30.98 20.09 15.97
CA ASP A 506 -32.37 20.45 15.67
C ASP A 506 -32.70 20.39 14.17
N ASP A 507 -31.77 20.86 13.33
CA ASP A 507 -31.91 20.82 11.86
C ASP A 507 -31.84 19.37 11.35
N GLU A 508 -30.86 18.58 11.85
CA GLU A 508 -30.71 17.16 11.54
C GLU A 508 -31.97 16.38 11.93
N LYS A 509 -32.55 16.66 13.11
CA LYS A 509 -33.79 16.05 13.55
C LYS A 509 -34.94 16.33 12.60
N ARG A 510 -35.16 17.58 12.19
CA ARG A 510 -36.24 17.95 11.25
C ARG A 510 -36.06 17.24 9.91
N PHE A 511 -34.84 17.25 9.41
CA PHE A 511 -34.48 16.63 8.14
C PHE A 511 -34.73 15.11 8.18
N LEU A 512 -34.20 14.41 9.18
CA LEU A 512 -34.33 12.95 9.30
C LEU A 512 -35.75 12.46 9.50
N VAL A 513 -36.57 13.19 10.28
CA VAL A 513 -37.99 12.83 10.46
C VAL A 513 -38.71 12.85 9.11
N THR A 514 -38.39 13.82 8.25
CA THR A 514 -38.96 13.92 6.90
C THR A 514 -38.47 12.78 6.03
N VAL A 515 -37.16 12.60 5.93
CA VAL A 515 -36.52 11.55 5.10
C VAL A 515 -37.04 10.16 5.47
N ILE A 516 -37.01 9.78 6.74
CA ILE A 516 -37.34 8.41 7.14
C ILE A 516 -38.85 8.14 6.97
N ARG A 517 -39.71 9.12 7.25
CA ARG A 517 -41.15 9.00 6.98
C ARG A 517 -41.40 8.74 5.49
N ASP A 518 -40.73 9.48 4.62
CA ASP A 518 -40.93 9.37 3.17
C ASP A 518 -40.36 8.04 2.64
N LEU A 519 -39.21 7.58 3.15
CA LEU A 519 -38.65 6.26 2.82
C LEU A 519 -39.53 5.10 3.30
N LEU A 520 -40.10 5.18 4.51
CA LEU A 520 -41.06 4.20 5.00
C LEU A 520 -42.33 4.17 4.13
N GLY A 521 -42.87 5.35 3.77
CA GLY A 521 -43.98 5.45 2.83
C GLY A 521 -43.66 4.86 1.45
N LEU A 522 -42.47 5.09 0.93
CA LEU A 522 -41.96 4.47 -0.31
C LEU A 522 -41.91 2.94 -0.21
N CYS A 523 -41.45 2.41 0.93
CA CYS A 523 -41.38 0.97 1.19
C CYS A 523 -42.77 0.30 1.19
N GLU A 524 -43.78 0.99 1.73
CA GLU A 524 -45.17 0.52 1.72
C GLU A 524 -45.81 0.59 0.33
N GLN A 525 -45.50 1.64 -0.45
CA GLN A 525 -46.08 1.85 -1.79
C GLN A 525 -45.49 0.91 -2.84
N LYS A 526 -44.18 0.64 -2.79
CA LYS A 526 -43.48 -0.15 -3.80
C LYS A 526 -43.75 -1.64 -3.63
N ARG A 527 -44.12 -2.28 -4.75
CA ARG A 527 -44.40 -3.72 -4.83
C ARG A 527 -43.20 -4.48 -5.42
N GLY A 528 -43.13 -5.77 -5.14
CA GLY A 528 -42.04 -6.65 -5.57
C GLY A 528 -40.96 -6.82 -4.49
N LYS A 529 -40.41 -8.03 -4.38
CA LYS A 529 -39.41 -8.37 -3.36
C LYS A 529 -38.12 -7.57 -3.57
N ASP A 530 -37.66 -7.44 -4.81
CA ASP A 530 -36.41 -6.73 -5.14
C ASP A 530 -36.49 -5.24 -4.80
N ASN A 531 -37.59 -4.57 -5.18
CA ASN A 531 -37.81 -3.16 -4.84
C ASN A 531 -37.86 -2.93 -3.33
N LYS A 532 -38.49 -3.85 -2.58
CA LYS A 532 -38.54 -3.77 -1.12
C LYS A 532 -37.16 -4.00 -0.49
N ALA A 533 -36.37 -4.92 -1.02
CA ALA A 533 -35.00 -5.17 -0.55
C ALA A 533 -34.12 -3.92 -0.71
N VAL A 534 -34.19 -3.24 -1.87
CA VAL A 534 -33.42 -2.01 -2.14
C VAL A 534 -33.86 -0.84 -1.25
N ILE A 535 -35.15 -0.69 -0.99
CA ILE A 535 -35.64 0.38 -0.10
C ILE A 535 -35.28 0.08 1.35
N ALA A 536 -35.42 -1.18 1.77
CA ALA A 536 -35.01 -1.63 3.10
C ALA A 536 -33.51 -1.39 3.31
N SER A 537 -32.66 -1.70 2.33
CA SER A 537 -31.22 -1.40 2.42
C SER A 537 -30.94 0.09 2.58
N ASN A 538 -31.65 0.95 1.84
CA ASN A 538 -31.51 2.40 1.97
C ASN A 538 -31.94 2.92 3.35
N ILE A 539 -33.06 2.42 3.89
CA ILE A 539 -33.52 2.77 5.24
C ILE A 539 -32.49 2.33 6.28
N MET A 540 -32.06 1.06 6.23
CA MET A 540 -31.08 0.48 7.15
C MET A 540 -29.75 1.24 7.14
N TYR A 541 -29.27 1.59 5.94
CA TYR A 541 -28.09 2.41 5.79
C TYR A 541 -28.26 3.78 6.46
N VAL A 542 -29.31 4.54 6.11
CA VAL A 542 -29.55 5.88 6.68
C VAL A 542 -29.64 5.80 8.20
N VAL A 543 -30.52 4.98 8.77
CA VAL A 543 -30.67 4.92 10.25
C VAL A 543 -29.38 4.47 10.95
N GLY A 544 -28.60 3.59 10.33
CA GLY A 544 -27.30 3.13 10.83
C GLY A 544 -26.23 4.23 10.86
N GLN A 545 -26.35 5.29 10.05
CA GLN A 545 -25.42 6.42 10.05
C GLN A 545 -25.73 7.48 11.11
N TYR A 546 -26.96 7.56 11.64
CA TYR A 546 -27.40 8.67 12.52
C TYR A 546 -27.62 8.26 14.00
N PRO A 547 -26.60 7.75 14.73
CA PRO A 547 -26.76 7.36 16.12
C PRO A 547 -26.98 8.54 17.08
N ARG A 548 -26.60 9.77 16.71
CA ARG A 548 -26.89 10.98 17.50
C ARG A 548 -28.40 11.18 17.63
N PHE A 549 -29.11 11.20 16.51
CA PHE A 549 -30.57 11.27 16.46
C PHE A 549 -31.24 10.12 17.24
N LEU A 550 -30.78 8.88 17.04
CA LEU A 550 -31.35 7.71 17.72
C LEU A 550 -31.22 7.78 19.25
N ARG A 551 -30.11 8.32 19.79
CA ARG A 551 -29.93 8.50 21.24
C ARG A 551 -30.93 9.48 21.84
N CYS A 552 -31.29 10.53 21.12
CA CYS A 552 -32.23 11.54 21.63
C CYS A 552 -33.71 11.16 21.45
N HIS A 553 -34.01 10.07 20.72
CA HIS A 553 -35.36 9.68 20.35
C HIS A 553 -35.64 8.20 20.61
N TRP A 554 -35.76 7.83 21.89
CA TRP A 554 -35.98 6.43 22.32
C TRP A 554 -37.09 5.70 21.56
N LYS A 555 -38.28 6.29 21.44
CA LYS A 555 -39.40 5.66 20.71
C LYS A 555 -39.02 5.30 19.28
N PHE A 556 -38.23 6.15 18.63
CA PHE A 556 -37.74 5.92 17.28
C PHE A 556 -36.69 4.82 17.25
N LEU A 557 -35.72 4.85 18.17
CA LEU A 557 -34.74 3.79 18.33
C LEU A 557 -35.41 2.43 18.52
N LYS A 558 -36.37 2.30 19.45
CA LYS A 558 -37.11 1.05 19.69
C LYS A 558 -37.84 0.57 18.44
N THR A 559 -38.52 1.47 17.71
CA THR A 559 -39.19 1.14 16.45
C THR A 559 -38.21 0.65 15.38
N VAL A 560 -37.06 1.31 15.21
CA VAL A 560 -36.04 0.90 14.25
C VAL A 560 -35.50 -0.49 14.60
N ILE A 561 -35.18 -0.76 15.87
CA ILE A 561 -34.67 -2.07 16.28
C ILE A 561 -35.71 -3.18 16.04
N ASN A 562 -36.98 -2.96 16.40
CA ASN A 562 -38.04 -3.92 16.10
C ASN A 562 -38.19 -4.15 14.58
N LYS A 563 -38.02 -3.11 13.76
CA LYS A 563 -38.05 -3.25 12.31
C LYS A 563 -36.85 -4.04 11.78
N LEU A 564 -35.67 -3.90 12.38
CA LEU A 564 -34.52 -4.75 12.06
C LEU A 564 -34.80 -6.21 12.40
N PHE A 565 -35.45 -6.50 13.53
CA PHE A 565 -35.87 -7.86 13.86
C PHE A 565 -36.89 -8.41 12.85
N GLU A 566 -37.84 -7.59 12.37
CA GLU A 566 -38.71 -8.01 11.25
C GLU A 566 -37.91 -8.32 9.98
N PHE A 567 -36.89 -7.51 9.64
CA PHE A 567 -36.03 -7.76 8.48
C PHE A 567 -35.13 -9.00 8.63
N MET A 568 -34.85 -9.45 9.86
CA MET A 568 -34.18 -10.73 10.11
C MET A 568 -35.03 -11.94 9.68
N HIS A 569 -36.35 -11.78 9.52
CA HIS A 569 -37.28 -12.79 9.01
C HIS A 569 -37.54 -12.70 7.50
N GLU A 570 -36.90 -11.76 6.79
CA GLU A 570 -37.10 -11.63 5.34
C GLU A 570 -36.43 -12.76 4.57
N SER A 571 -37.10 -13.22 3.51
CA SER A 571 -36.61 -14.36 2.69
C SER A 571 -35.33 -14.08 1.89
N HIS A 572 -34.91 -12.82 1.80
CA HIS A 572 -33.74 -12.40 1.03
C HIS A 572 -32.51 -12.30 1.94
N GLU A 573 -31.52 -13.18 1.72
CA GLU A 573 -30.32 -13.31 2.58
C GLU A 573 -29.58 -11.97 2.78
N GLY A 574 -29.43 -11.17 1.72
CA GLY A 574 -28.79 -9.85 1.81
C GLY A 574 -29.53 -8.85 2.72
N VAL A 575 -30.85 -8.99 2.90
CA VAL A 575 -31.63 -8.13 3.81
C VAL A 575 -31.39 -8.56 5.26
N GLN A 576 -31.34 -9.87 5.53
CA GLN A 576 -31.04 -10.40 6.87
C GLN A 576 -29.63 -10.02 7.34
N ASP A 577 -28.62 -10.15 6.46
CA ASP A 577 -27.24 -9.73 6.74
C ASP A 577 -27.17 -8.25 7.08
N MET A 578 -27.76 -7.41 6.22
CA MET A 578 -27.75 -5.96 6.42
C MET A 578 -28.52 -5.55 7.69
N ALA A 579 -29.57 -6.29 8.06
CA ALA A 579 -30.29 -6.08 9.32
C ALA A 579 -29.41 -6.39 10.54
N CYS A 580 -28.66 -7.50 10.51
CA CYS A 580 -27.70 -7.86 11.57
C CYS A 580 -26.56 -6.84 11.69
N ASP A 581 -25.97 -6.44 10.55
CA ASP A 581 -24.88 -5.46 10.49
C ASP A 581 -25.34 -4.07 10.95
N THR A 582 -26.55 -3.66 10.56
CA THR A 582 -27.15 -2.41 11.04
C THR A 582 -27.47 -2.48 12.53
N PHE A 583 -27.95 -3.62 13.02
CA PHE A 583 -28.25 -3.83 14.44
C PHE A 583 -26.99 -3.66 15.29
N ILE A 584 -25.90 -4.36 14.98
CA ILE A 584 -24.65 -4.23 15.72
C ILE A 584 -24.08 -2.81 15.64
N LYS A 585 -24.17 -2.15 14.48
CA LYS A 585 -23.70 -0.78 14.28
C LYS A 585 -24.44 0.22 15.19
N ILE A 586 -25.77 0.13 15.24
CA ILE A 586 -26.60 0.95 16.13
C ILE A 586 -26.26 0.64 17.58
N VAL A 587 -26.18 -0.63 17.95
CA VAL A 587 -25.89 -1.06 19.32
C VAL A 587 -24.54 -0.51 19.80
N ILE A 588 -23.47 -0.61 19.01
CA ILE A 588 -22.14 -0.08 19.40
C ILE A 588 -22.21 1.40 19.81
N LYS A 589 -23.06 2.20 19.13
CA LYS A 589 -23.19 3.64 19.37
C LYS A 589 -24.28 4.00 20.39
N CYS A 590 -25.26 3.12 20.62
CA CYS A 590 -26.45 3.39 21.44
C CYS A 590 -26.60 2.47 22.67
N LYS A 591 -25.68 1.52 22.92
CA LYS A 591 -25.74 0.45 23.94
C LYS A 591 -26.27 0.84 25.32
N LEU A 592 -25.93 2.03 25.84
CA LEU A 592 -26.42 2.52 27.13
C LEU A 592 -27.95 2.63 27.19
N HIS A 593 -28.61 2.92 26.07
CA HIS A 593 -30.06 3.10 26.02
C HIS A 593 -30.83 1.78 26.20
N PHE A 594 -30.18 0.64 25.93
CA PHE A 594 -30.78 -0.68 26.02
C PHE A 594 -30.77 -1.26 27.44
N VAL A 595 -29.85 -0.80 28.30
CA VAL A 595 -29.67 -1.29 29.68
C VAL A 595 -30.37 -0.43 30.74
N VAL A 596 -30.80 0.78 30.39
CA VAL A 596 -31.56 1.66 31.28
C VAL A 596 -33.07 1.52 31.02
N ILE A 597 -33.88 1.80 32.04
CA ILE A 597 -35.34 1.91 31.88
C ILE A 597 -35.64 3.25 31.21
N GLN A 598 -36.28 3.19 30.04
CA GLN A 598 -36.59 4.37 29.23
C GLN A 598 -37.95 4.95 29.59
N THR A 599 -38.19 6.22 29.27
CA THR A 599 -39.44 6.91 29.59
C THR A 599 -40.64 6.22 28.93
N GLY A 600 -41.58 5.73 29.74
CA GLY A 600 -42.77 5.02 29.27
C GLY A 600 -42.60 3.50 29.15
N GLU A 601 -41.44 2.95 29.50
CA GLU A 601 -41.18 1.50 29.54
C GLU A 601 -41.16 0.98 30.99
N THR A 602 -41.42 -0.31 31.19
CA THR A 602 -41.45 -0.96 32.52
C THR A 602 -40.15 -1.70 32.87
N GLN A 603 -39.34 -2.05 31.88
CA GLN A 603 -38.07 -2.77 32.04
C GLN A 603 -37.05 -2.29 30.99
N PRO A 604 -35.74 -2.52 31.20
CA PRO A 604 -34.74 -2.28 30.18
C PRO A 604 -34.99 -3.11 28.92
N PHE A 605 -34.75 -2.55 27.74
CA PHE A 605 -35.08 -3.21 26.48
C PHE A 605 -34.28 -4.50 26.23
N ILE A 606 -33.06 -4.61 26.77
CA ILE A 606 -32.30 -5.88 26.72
C ILE A 606 -33.07 -7.05 27.35
N GLU A 607 -33.87 -6.82 28.39
CA GLU A 607 -34.66 -7.90 29.01
C GLU A 607 -35.74 -8.42 28.05
N GLU A 608 -36.37 -7.52 27.27
CA GLU A 608 -37.35 -7.87 26.24
C GLU A 608 -36.69 -8.62 25.07
N ILE A 609 -35.48 -8.22 24.66
CA ILE A 609 -34.68 -8.91 23.63
C ILE A 609 -34.32 -10.33 24.08
N LEU A 610 -33.82 -10.50 25.31
CA LEU A 610 -33.40 -11.80 25.82
C LEU A 610 -34.60 -12.74 26.06
N GLN A 611 -35.77 -12.22 26.44
CA GLN A 611 -37.01 -13.00 26.58
C GLN A 611 -37.51 -13.54 25.23
N ASN A 612 -37.33 -12.77 24.16
CA ASN A 612 -37.77 -13.13 22.80
C ASN A 612 -36.64 -13.66 21.91
N LEU A 613 -35.47 -13.98 22.48
CA LEU A 613 -34.25 -14.31 21.72
C LEU A 613 -34.49 -15.38 20.64
N ASN A 614 -35.12 -16.49 21.01
CA ASN A 614 -35.41 -17.60 20.09
C ASN A 614 -36.30 -17.18 18.91
N ASN A 615 -37.27 -16.29 19.15
CA ASN A 615 -38.16 -15.80 18.11
C ASN A 615 -37.43 -14.85 17.16
N ILE A 616 -36.47 -14.06 17.65
CA ILE A 616 -35.72 -13.11 16.82
C ILE A 616 -34.75 -13.83 15.88
N ILE A 617 -34.09 -14.90 16.34
CA ILE A 617 -33.00 -15.54 15.60
C ILE A 617 -33.40 -16.78 14.80
N CYS A 618 -34.68 -17.21 14.82
CA CYS A 618 -35.07 -18.52 14.29
C CYS A 618 -34.85 -18.72 12.79
N ASP A 619 -34.91 -17.63 12.01
CA ASP A 619 -34.72 -17.66 10.55
C ASP A 619 -33.31 -17.21 10.11
N LEU A 620 -32.45 -16.89 11.08
CA LEU A 620 -31.08 -16.44 10.82
C LEU A 620 -30.15 -17.63 10.55
N SER A 621 -29.22 -17.43 9.61
CA SER A 621 -28.10 -18.32 9.41
C SER A 621 -27.10 -18.25 10.58
N GLN A 622 -26.29 -19.30 10.76
CA GLN A 622 -25.31 -19.35 11.86
C GLN A 622 -24.35 -18.14 11.91
N PRO A 623 -23.78 -17.64 10.79
CA PRO A 623 -22.98 -16.42 10.81
C PRO A 623 -23.74 -15.19 11.33
N GLN A 624 -25.00 -15.01 10.93
CA GLN A 624 -25.86 -13.91 11.38
C GLN A 624 -26.18 -14.02 12.87
N VAL A 625 -26.42 -15.24 13.37
CA VAL A 625 -26.57 -15.50 14.82
C VAL A 625 -25.32 -15.05 15.58
N HIS A 626 -24.12 -15.33 15.08
CA HIS A 626 -22.89 -14.86 15.74
C HIS A 626 -22.82 -13.33 15.80
N VAL A 627 -23.15 -12.62 14.71
CA VAL A 627 -23.20 -11.14 14.69
C VAL A 627 -24.22 -10.60 15.69
N PHE A 628 -25.39 -11.24 15.78
CA PHE A 628 -26.42 -10.89 16.74
C PHE A 628 -25.93 -11.04 18.20
N PHE A 629 -25.28 -12.15 18.53
CA PHE A 629 -24.71 -12.37 19.86
C PHE A 629 -23.58 -11.38 20.18
N GLU A 630 -22.76 -11.00 19.19
CA GLU A 630 -21.77 -9.92 19.35
C GLU A 630 -22.44 -8.57 19.65
N ALA A 631 -23.54 -8.25 18.97
CA ALA A 631 -24.31 -7.04 19.23
C ALA A 631 -24.85 -7.03 20.68
N VAL A 632 -25.56 -8.09 21.08
CA VAL A 632 -26.11 -8.16 22.46
C VAL A 632 -24.99 -8.13 23.49
N GLY A 633 -23.83 -8.72 23.21
CA GLY A 633 -22.67 -8.63 24.09
C GLY A 633 -22.16 -7.21 24.32
N HIS A 634 -22.21 -6.33 23.30
CA HIS A 634 -21.92 -4.90 23.48
C HIS A 634 -22.94 -4.18 24.37
N ILE A 635 -24.21 -4.60 24.35
CA ILE A 635 -25.23 -4.09 25.26
C ILE A 635 -24.91 -4.51 26.70
N ILE A 636 -24.60 -5.79 26.90
CA ILE A 636 -24.24 -6.34 28.23
C ILE A 636 -23.02 -5.61 28.78
N PHE A 637 -21.97 -5.38 27.97
CA PHE A 637 -20.80 -4.61 28.38
C PHE A 637 -21.16 -3.22 28.95
N ALA A 638 -22.23 -2.60 28.46
CA ALA A 638 -22.68 -1.28 28.91
C ALA A 638 -23.49 -1.29 30.22
N ALA A 639 -23.83 -2.46 30.77
CA ALA A 639 -24.56 -2.55 32.03
C ALA A 639 -23.75 -1.97 33.21
N SER A 640 -24.45 -1.37 34.16
CA SER A 640 -23.85 -0.52 35.21
C SER A 640 -23.06 -1.25 36.29
N THR A 641 -23.32 -2.54 36.51
CA THR A 641 -22.65 -3.33 37.56
C THR A 641 -22.22 -4.69 37.04
N HIS A 642 -21.14 -5.23 37.61
CA HIS A 642 -20.67 -6.57 37.27
C HIS A 642 -21.73 -7.66 37.52
N GLN A 643 -22.46 -7.56 38.64
CA GLN A 643 -23.54 -8.50 38.95
C GLN A 643 -24.68 -8.46 37.91
N ALA A 644 -25.00 -7.27 37.38
CA ALA A 644 -25.97 -7.15 36.30
C ALA A 644 -25.44 -7.77 35.00
N GLN A 645 -24.15 -7.58 34.69
CA GLN A 645 -23.49 -8.21 33.55
C GLN A 645 -23.56 -9.73 33.65
N GLU A 646 -23.16 -10.33 34.78
CA GLU A 646 -23.21 -11.79 34.99
C GLU A 646 -24.62 -12.36 34.78
N ARG A 647 -25.64 -11.71 35.37
CA ARG A 647 -27.04 -12.12 35.21
C ARG A 647 -27.51 -12.07 33.75
N LEU A 648 -27.11 -11.04 33.00
CA LEU A 648 -27.46 -10.90 31.58
C LEU A 648 -26.69 -11.89 30.69
N ILE A 649 -25.44 -12.19 31.04
CA ILE A 649 -24.63 -13.24 30.38
C ILE A 649 -25.31 -14.59 30.55
N GLU A 650 -25.74 -14.92 31.78
CA GLU A 650 -26.45 -16.17 32.06
C GLU A 650 -27.70 -16.33 31.19
N LYS A 651 -28.50 -15.26 31.07
CA LYS A 651 -29.70 -15.22 30.21
C LYS A 651 -29.38 -15.34 28.71
N LEU A 652 -28.35 -14.64 28.22
CA LEU A 652 -27.94 -14.71 26.82
C LEU A 652 -27.47 -16.12 26.43
N MET A 653 -26.74 -16.78 27.33
CA MET A 653 -26.07 -18.04 27.04
C MET A 653 -26.95 -19.28 27.35
N VAL A 654 -28.21 -19.13 27.75
CA VAL A 654 -29.11 -20.26 28.08
C VAL A 654 -29.18 -21.29 26.95
N LEU A 655 -29.48 -20.85 25.72
CA LEU A 655 -29.64 -21.76 24.58
C LEU A 655 -28.32 -22.46 24.22
N PRO A 656 -27.19 -21.76 23.99
CA PRO A 656 -25.89 -22.41 23.77
C PRO A 656 -25.49 -23.36 24.90
N ASN A 657 -25.75 -22.99 26.16
CA ASN A 657 -25.40 -23.81 27.33
C ASN A 657 -26.27 -25.07 27.45
N SER A 658 -27.55 -25.02 27.05
CA SER A 658 -28.41 -26.22 27.03
C SER A 658 -27.85 -27.26 26.08
N ILE A 659 -27.57 -26.87 24.83
CA ILE A 659 -27.04 -27.76 23.79
C ILE A 659 -25.64 -28.26 24.18
N TRP A 660 -24.80 -27.40 24.77
CA TRP A 660 -23.50 -27.81 25.32
C TRP A 660 -23.66 -28.88 26.40
N THR A 661 -24.54 -28.66 27.38
CA THR A 661 -24.76 -29.58 28.50
C THR A 661 -25.29 -30.93 28.00
N GLU A 662 -26.22 -30.93 27.05
CA GLU A 662 -26.73 -32.16 26.40
C GLU A 662 -25.61 -32.93 25.70
N ALA A 663 -24.70 -32.26 24.99
CA ALA A 663 -23.56 -32.88 24.35
C ALA A 663 -22.57 -33.48 25.38
N ILE A 664 -22.30 -32.79 26.49
CA ILE A 664 -21.44 -33.29 27.57
C ILE A 664 -22.08 -34.49 28.29
N GLU A 665 -23.39 -34.45 28.55
CA GLU A 665 -24.11 -35.58 29.14
C GLU A 665 -24.11 -36.80 28.21
N ALA A 666 -24.28 -36.60 26.90
CA ALA A 666 -24.13 -37.67 25.92
C ALA A 666 -22.70 -38.23 25.89
N ALA A 667 -21.68 -37.37 25.92
CA ALA A 667 -20.27 -37.76 25.95
C ALA A 667 -19.90 -38.56 27.22
N SER A 668 -20.52 -38.24 28.35
CA SER A 668 -20.31 -38.96 29.61
C SER A 668 -20.76 -40.42 29.55
N LYS A 669 -21.70 -40.74 28.66
CA LYS A 669 -22.19 -42.10 28.39
C LYS A 669 -21.39 -42.78 27.30
N ASP A 670 -21.08 -42.05 26.23
CA ASP A 670 -20.28 -42.55 25.12
C ASP A 670 -19.42 -41.44 24.51
N VAL A 671 -18.10 -41.55 24.66
CA VAL A 671 -17.13 -40.59 24.12
C VAL A 671 -17.08 -40.64 22.58
N SER A 672 -17.62 -41.69 21.95
CA SER A 672 -17.64 -41.84 20.49
C SER A 672 -18.48 -40.79 19.78
N ILE A 673 -19.36 -40.05 20.49
CA ILE A 673 -20.17 -38.98 19.89
C ILE A 673 -19.32 -37.89 19.22
N PHE A 674 -18.08 -37.69 19.65
CA PHE A 674 -17.15 -36.73 19.03
C PHE A 674 -16.58 -37.22 17.69
N THR A 675 -17.07 -38.36 17.18
CA THR A 675 -16.85 -38.83 15.81
C THR A 675 -18.04 -38.58 14.88
N ASP A 676 -19.15 -38.05 15.41
CA ASP A 676 -20.31 -37.65 14.63
C ASP A 676 -20.10 -36.25 14.02
N PRO A 677 -20.12 -36.09 12.68
CA PRO A 677 -19.99 -34.80 12.02
C PRO A 677 -21.01 -33.74 12.46
N GLU A 678 -22.25 -34.11 12.77
CA GLU A 678 -23.29 -33.14 13.14
C GLU A 678 -23.08 -32.62 14.56
N VAL A 679 -22.64 -33.48 15.49
CA VAL A 679 -22.22 -33.06 16.84
C VAL A 679 -21.04 -32.08 16.75
N LEU A 680 -20.03 -32.37 15.91
CA LEU A 680 -18.87 -31.50 15.75
C LEU A 680 -19.21 -30.14 15.11
N LYS A 681 -20.14 -30.11 14.15
CA LYS A 681 -20.67 -28.85 13.59
C LYS A 681 -21.40 -28.05 14.65
N ASN A 682 -22.29 -28.68 15.42
CA ASN A 682 -23.03 -28.00 16.49
C ASN A 682 -22.08 -27.40 17.54
N LEU A 683 -21.07 -28.17 17.98
CA LEU A 683 -20.02 -27.66 18.89
C LEU A 683 -19.26 -26.48 18.29
N THR A 684 -18.92 -26.54 17.00
CA THR A 684 -18.26 -25.44 16.29
C THR A 684 -19.10 -24.16 16.34
N HIS A 685 -20.40 -24.26 16.07
CA HIS A 685 -21.30 -23.12 16.11
C HIS A 685 -21.45 -22.56 17.54
N ILE A 686 -21.60 -23.43 18.55
CA ILE A 686 -21.65 -22.99 19.96
C ILE A 686 -20.38 -22.24 20.35
N LEU A 687 -19.20 -22.74 19.97
CA LEU A 687 -17.94 -22.08 20.26
C LEU A 687 -17.82 -20.73 19.55
N LYS A 688 -18.22 -20.63 18.27
CA LYS A 688 -18.25 -19.36 17.54
C LYS A 688 -19.21 -18.33 18.16
N THR A 689 -20.37 -18.77 18.64
CA THR A 689 -21.30 -17.92 19.41
C THR A 689 -20.65 -17.41 20.70
N ASN A 690 -19.93 -18.28 21.43
CA ASN A 690 -19.16 -17.87 22.62
C ASN A 690 -18.05 -16.88 22.25
N VAL A 691 -17.33 -17.08 21.13
CA VAL A 691 -16.29 -16.15 20.65
C VAL A 691 -16.88 -14.78 20.36
N ALA A 692 -18.01 -14.72 19.65
CA ALA A 692 -18.70 -13.49 19.30
C ALA A 692 -19.18 -12.72 20.54
N ALA A 693 -19.81 -13.41 21.49
CA ALA A 693 -20.21 -12.81 22.77
C ALA A 693 -18.99 -12.36 23.60
N CYS A 694 -17.95 -13.18 23.70
CA CYS A 694 -16.73 -12.86 24.44
C CYS A 694 -16.01 -11.63 23.88
N LYS A 695 -15.95 -11.50 22.55
CA LYS A 695 -15.29 -10.40 21.85
C LYS A 695 -15.88 -9.04 22.22
N SER A 696 -17.20 -8.98 22.42
CA SER A 696 -17.95 -7.76 22.69
C SER A 696 -18.16 -7.48 24.17
N ILE A 697 -18.30 -8.52 25.01
CA ILE A 697 -18.48 -8.42 26.47
C ILE A 697 -17.15 -8.15 27.18
N GLY A 698 -16.06 -8.79 26.76
CA GLY A 698 -14.74 -8.66 27.39
C GLY A 698 -14.61 -9.37 28.74
N ALA A 699 -13.90 -8.77 29.70
CA ALA A 699 -13.53 -9.40 30.98
C ALA A 699 -14.69 -10.07 31.76
N PRO A 700 -15.90 -9.47 31.87
CA PRO A 700 -17.05 -10.06 32.58
C PRO A 700 -17.52 -11.42 32.02
N PHE A 701 -17.15 -11.74 30.77
CA PHE A 701 -17.41 -13.05 30.17
C PHE A 701 -16.77 -14.21 30.92
N PHE A 702 -15.86 -13.93 31.87
CA PHE A 702 -15.26 -14.94 32.74
C PHE A 702 -16.30 -15.83 33.45
N SER A 703 -17.46 -15.29 33.84
CA SER A 703 -18.55 -16.05 34.47
C SER A 703 -19.02 -17.23 33.59
N GLN A 704 -19.20 -16.97 32.30
CA GLN A 704 -19.52 -17.99 31.30
C GLN A 704 -18.32 -18.88 30.99
N LEU A 705 -17.13 -18.30 30.80
CA LEU A 705 -15.92 -19.08 30.50
C LEU A 705 -15.65 -20.12 31.60
N LYS A 706 -15.76 -19.72 32.87
CA LYS A 706 -15.56 -20.61 34.03
C LYS A 706 -16.50 -21.82 34.00
N ARG A 707 -17.74 -21.65 33.50
CA ARG A 707 -18.73 -22.72 33.41
C ARG A 707 -18.31 -23.81 32.41
N ILE A 708 -17.73 -23.42 31.27
CA ILE A 708 -17.43 -24.34 30.17
C ILE A 708 -15.94 -24.72 30.06
N LEU A 709 -15.03 -24.08 30.80
CA LEU A 709 -13.58 -24.23 30.65
C LEU A 709 -13.09 -25.68 30.76
N ASN A 710 -13.48 -26.37 31.83
CA ASN A 710 -13.03 -27.76 32.07
C ASN A 710 -13.57 -28.71 30.99
N ASP A 711 -14.82 -28.53 30.58
CA ASP A 711 -15.45 -29.30 29.51
C ASP A 711 -14.73 -29.06 28.18
N MET A 712 -14.42 -27.79 27.86
CA MET A 712 -13.68 -27.43 26.64
C MET A 712 -12.31 -28.08 26.59
N LEU A 713 -11.55 -28.03 27.69
CA LEU A 713 -10.23 -28.67 27.75
C LEU A 713 -10.33 -30.20 27.61
N SER A 714 -11.36 -30.81 28.22
CA SER A 714 -11.63 -32.25 28.09
C SER A 714 -12.00 -32.63 26.65
N ILE A 715 -12.86 -31.85 25.99
CA ILE A 715 -13.21 -32.03 24.58
C ILE A 715 -11.96 -31.90 23.70
N TYR A 716 -11.12 -30.89 23.95
CA TYR A 716 -9.88 -30.69 23.22
C TYR A 716 -8.98 -31.93 23.32
N GLN A 717 -8.81 -32.49 24.51
CA GLN A 717 -8.01 -33.71 24.74
C GLN A 717 -8.59 -34.92 24.02
N VAL A 718 -9.91 -35.16 24.12
CA VAL A 718 -10.58 -36.29 23.46
C VAL A 718 -10.47 -36.19 21.94
N ILE A 719 -10.78 -35.02 21.37
CA ILE A 719 -10.69 -34.80 19.93
C ILE A 719 -9.25 -34.98 19.44
N SER A 720 -8.27 -34.49 20.19
CA SER A 720 -6.88 -34.67 19.80
C SER A 720 -6.41 -36.11 19.90
N GLY A 721 -6.85 -36.85 20.93
CA GLY A 721 -6.61 -38.29 21.04
C GLY A 721 -7.18 -39.06 19.86
N ASN A 722 -8.39 -38.75 19.42
CA ASN A 722 -9.02 -39.35 18.25
C ASN A 722 -8.28 -39.02 16.95
N LEU A 723 -7.84 -37.77 16.79
CA LEU A 723 -7.04 -37.34 15.64
C LEU A 723 -5.71 -38.11 15.57
N ASN A 724 -5.00 -38.20 16.70
CA ASN A 724 -3.73 -38.93 16.79
C ASN A 724 -3.89 -40.42 16.55
N LYS A 725 -4.95 -41.03 17.08
CA LYS A 725 -5.29 -42.42 16.79
C LYS A 725 -5.50 -42.63 15.28
N ALA A 726 -6.29 -41.77 14.63
CA ALA A 726 -6.56 -41.88 13.19
C ALA A 726 -5.28 -41.70 12.35
N VAL A 727 -4.41 -40.75 12.70
CA VAL A 727 -3.12 -40.55 12.02
C VAL A 727 -2.19 -41.74 12.25
N ASN A 728 -2.13 -42.32 13.45
CA ASN A 728 -1.28 -43.47 13.74
C ASN A 728 -1.75 -44.75 13.02
N GLU A 729 -3.07 -44.95 12.86
CA GLU A 729 -3.64 -46.14 12.24
C GLU A 729 -3.60 -46.09 10.70
N GLN A 730 -3.73 -44.91 10.10
CA GLN A 730 -3.95 -44.75 8.65
C GLN A 730 -2.92 -43.82 7.97
N GLY A 731 -2.08 -43.12 8.73
CA GLY A 731 -1.11 -42.16 8.22
C GLY A 731 -1.67 -40.75 7.97
N GLU A 732 -0.80 -39.83 7.55
CA GLU A 732 -1.09 -38.38 7.47
C GLU A 732 -2.20 -38.01 6.47
N HIS A 733 -2.49 -38.86 5.49
CA HIS A 733 -3.49 -38.58 4.45
C HIS A 733 -4.91 -38.39 5.01
N VAL A 734 -5.18 -38.95 6.20
CA VAL A 734 -6.46 -38.84 6.92
C VAL A 734 -6.76 -37.41 7.39
N LEU A 735 -5.75 -36.54 7.50
CA LEU A 735 -5.95 -35.11 7.78
C LEU A 735 -6.79 -34.38 6.72
N LYS A 736 -6.92 -34.95 5.52
CA LYS A 736 -7.75 -34.40 4.44
C LYS A 736 -9.22 -34.83 4.56
N TRP A 737 -9.54 -35.82 5.39
CA TRP A 737 -10.89 -36.35 5.53
C TRP A 737 -11.84 -35.33 6.18
N PRO A 738 -13.12 -35.24 5.73
CA PRO A 738 -14.06 -34.28 6.27
C PRO A 738 -14.22 -34.35 7.78
N LEU A 739 -14.30 -35.55 8.37
CA LEU A 739 -14.46 -35.71 9.82
C LEU A 739 -13.30 -35.08 10.60
N ILE A 740 -12.06 -35.35 10.19
CA ILE A 740 -10.85 -34.80 10.83
C ILE A 740 -10.76 -33.29 10.66
N LYS A 741 -11.22 -32.75 9.51
CA LYS A 741 -11.33 -31.30 9.33
C LYS A 741 -12.30 -30.69 10.35
N HIS A 742 -13.47 -31.27 10.58
CA HIS A 742 -14.41 -30.78 11.61
C HIS A 742 -13.81 -30.86 13.02
N MET A 743 -13.13 -31.97 13.37
CA MET A 743 -12.40 -32.10 14.64
C MET A 743 -11.37 -30.99 14.84
N ARG A 744 -10.57 -30.68 13.82
CA ARG A 744 -9.58 -29.59 13.86
C ARG A 744 -10.23 -28.22 14.03
N VAL A 745 -11.37 -27.98 13.38
CA VAL A 745 -12.12 -26.72 13.53
C VAL A 745 -12.57 -26.55 14.98
N VAL A 746 -13.10 -27.59 15.63
CA VAL A 746 -13.48 -27.51 17.05
C VAL A 746 -12.28 -27.14 17.93
N LYS A 747 -11.12 -27.80 17.75
CA LYS A 747 -9.88 -27.43 18.46
C LYS A 747 -9.51 -25.96 18.24
N LYS A 748 -9.55 -25.51 16.98
CA LYS A 748 -9.23 -24.12 16.60
C LYS A 748 -10.17 -23.11 17.25
N GLU A 749 -11.47 -23.39 17.31
CA GLU A 749 -12.46 -22.48 17.93
C GLU A 749 -12.31 -22.42 19.46
N ILE A 750 -11.96 -23.52 20.13
CA ILE A 750 -11.61 -23.50 21.57
C ILE A 750 -10.41 -22.58 21.81
N LEU A 751 -9.34 -22.73 21.03
CA LEU A 751 -8.15 -21.88 21.12
C LEU A 751 -8.48 -20.41 20.81
N THR A 752 -9.40 -20.17 19.88
CA THR A 752 -9.86 -18.83 19.49
C THR A 752 -10.62 -18.17 20.62
N LEU A 753 -11.57 -18.87 21.26
CA LEU A 753 -12.30 -18.36 22.42
C LEU A 753 -11.36 -17.99 23.57
N LEU A 754 -10.41 -18.86 23.91
CA LEU A 754 -9.45 -18.61 24.97
C LEU A 754 -8.53 -17.43 24.63
N SER A 755 -8.05 -17.35 23.39
CA SER A 755 -7.25 -16.23 22.91
C SER A 755 -8.02 -14.91 22.98
N THR A 756 -9.28 -14.90 22.51
CA THR A 756 -10.16 -13.73 22.54
C THR A 756 -10.40 -13.28 23.97
N TRP A 757 -10.72 -14.19 24.89
CA TRP A 757 -10.93 -13.82 26.28
C TRP A 757 -9.66 -13.28 26.93
N ILE A 758 -8.50 -13.95 26.76
CA ILE A 758 -7.22 -13.47 27.33
C ILE A 758 -6.91 -12.06 26.83
N SER A 759 -6.97 -11.83 25.51
CA SER A 759 -6.72 -10.50 24.93
C SER A 759 -7.66 -9.43 25.51
N ARG A 760 -8.97 -9.72 25.57
CA ARG A 760 -9.98 -8.77 26.06
C ARG A 760 -9.98 -8.59 27.56
N ALA A 761 -9.57 -9.61 28.31
CA ALA A 761 -9.48 -9.54 29.75
C ALA A 761 -8.47 -8.47 30.16
N PHE A 762 -7.34 -8.36 29.46
CA PHE A 762 -6.22 -7.47 29.83
C PHE A 762 -6.10 -6.19 28.98
N GLU A 763 -7.02 -5.96 28.04
CA GLU A 763 -7.07 -4.76 27.19
C GLU A 763 -7.30 -3.49 28.04
N GLY A 764 -6.37 -2.53 27.99
CA GLY A 764 -6.54 -1.19 28.59
C GLY A 764 -6.48 -1.07 30.13
N ARG A 765 -5.99 -2.09 30.85
CA ARG A 765 -6.00 -2.09 32.34
C ARG A 765 -4.98 -1.14 32.99
N ILE A 766 -5.46 -0.38 33.97
CA ILE A 766 -4.70 0.08 35.16
C ILE A 766 -4.78 -1.07 36.19
N MET A 767 -3.66 -1.44 36.82
CA MET A 767 -3.52 -2.68 37.63
C MET A 767 -4.52 -2.84 38.81
N GLU A 768 -5.24 -1.79 39.21
CA GLU A 768 -6.05 -1.78 40.44
C GLU A 768 -7.52 -2.26 40.26
N GLU A 769 -8.06 -2.30 39.04
CA GLU A 769 -9.49 -2.62 38.78
C GLU A 769 -9.73 -4.03 38.18
N ALA A 770 -8.74 -4.92 38.30
CA ALA A 770 -8.80 -6.25 37.73
C ALA A 770 -9.91 -7.14 38.34
N LEU A 771 -10.82 -7.64 37.48
CA LEU A 771 -11.88 -8.59 37.86
C LEU A 771 -11.35 -9.88 38.53
N LEU A 772 -10.13 -10.30 38.15
CA LEU A 772 -9.33 -11.33 38.81
C LEU A 772 -7.86 -10.90 38.89
N PRO A 773 -7.19 -11.14 40.03
CA PRO A 773 -5.73 -11.06 40.15
C PRO A 773 -5.02 -11.95 39.12
N ILE A 774 -3.95 -11.44 38.51
CA ILE A 774 -3.13 -12.16 37.52
C ILE A 774 -2.68 -13.54 38.02
N PRO A 775 -2.22 -13.71 39.28
CA PRO A 775 -1.82 -15.04 39.78
C PRO A 775 -2.94 -16.08 39.69
N LEU A 776 -4.20 -15.69 39.96
CA LEU A 776 -5.33 -16.61 39.87
C LEU A 776 -5.68 -16.96 38.43
N VAL A 777 -5.45 -16.04 37.48
CA VAL A 777 -5.60 -16.33 36.05
C VAL A 777 -4.53 -17.33 35.60
N ILE A 778 -3.29 -17.14 36.05
CA ILE A 778 -2.19 -18.07 35.74
C ILE A 778 -2.50 -19.47 36.30
N GLU A 779 -2.86 -19.57 37.58
CA GLU A 779 -3.12 -20.86 38.25
C GLU A 779 -4.35 -21.59 37.69
N ASN A 780 -5.47 -20.89 37.49
CA ASN A 780 -6.75 -21.55 37.18
C ASN A 780 -7.07 -21.62 35.68
N ILE A 781 -6.38 -20.86 34.84
CA ILE A 781 -6.68 -20.81 33.40
C ILE A 781 -5.44 -21.16 32.59
N ILE A 782 -4.33 -20.44 32.76
CA ILE A 782 -3.14 -20.60 31.92
C ILE A 782 -2.47 -21.96 32.14
N LYS A 783 -2.24 -22.37 33.39
CA LYS A 783 -1.60 -23.68 33.68
C LYS A 783 -2.44 -24.87 33.17
N PRO A 784 -3.75 -24.99 33.44
CA PRO A 784 -4.57 -26.06 32.87
C PRO A 784 -4.57 -26.05 31.33
N LEU A 785 -4.63 -24.87 30.72
CA LEU A 785 -4.55 -24.71 29.28
C LEU A 785 -3.23 -25.22 28.71
N PHE A 786 -2.10 -24.79 29.28
CA PHE A 786 -0.76 -25.17 28.83
C PHE A 786 -0.51 -26.67 29.01
N SER A 787 -0.91 -27.23 30.14
CA SER A 787 -0.81 -28.68 30.40
C SER A 787 -1.56 -29.53 29.35
N THR A 788 -2.61 -28.96 28.75
CA THR A 788 -3.42 -29.63 27.71
C THR A 788 -2.87 -29.39 26.31
N VAL A 789 -2.51 -28.14 25.97
CA VAL A 789 -2.25 -27.73 24.59
C VAL A 789 -0.78 -27.86 24.19
N LEU A 790 0.17 -27.61 25.10
CA LEU A 790 1.59 -27.62 24.76
C LEU A 790 2.07 -29.02 24.39
N ARG A 791 1.79 -30.00 25.26
CA ARG A 791 2.13 -31.41 25.02
C ARG A 791 1.42 -31.96 23.79
N ASP A 792 0.18 -31.57 23.57
CA ASP A 792 -0.57 -31.94 22.37
C ASP A 792 0.12 -31.43 21.09
N TYR A 793 0.49 -30.16 21.06
CA TYR A 793 1.18 -29.57 19.92
C TYR A 793 2.51 -30.27 19.62
N GLU A 794 3.32 -30.53 20.65
CA GLU A 794 4.62 -31.19 20.52
C GLU A 794 4.49 -32.60 19.91
N MET A 795 3.58 -33.41 20.45
CA MET A 795 3.40 -34.83 20.09
C MET A 795 2.76 -35.05 18.71
N ASN A 796 2.06 -34.05 18.17
CA ASN A 796 1.40 -34.16 16.88
C ASN A 796 2.39 -34.14 15.70
N VAL A 797 2.07 -34.86 14.63
CA VAL A 797 2.80 -34.77 13.35
C VAL A 797 2.72 -33.33 12.78
N PRO A 798 3.72 -32.85 12.01
CA PRO A 798 3.78 -31.46 11.56
C PRO A 798 2.49 -30.91 10.93
N GLN A 799 1.79 -31.73 10.14
CA GLN A 799 0.60 -31.40 9.38
C GLN A 799 -0.67 -31.34 10.26
N ALA A 800 -0.61 -31.96 11.45
CA ALA A 800 -1.66 -31.97 12.45
C ALA A 800 -1.48 -30.87 13.52
N ARG A 801 -0.28 -30.30 13.65
CA ARG A 801 0.00 -29.19 14.57
C ARG A 801 -0.84 -27.97 14.20
N GLU A 802 -1.57 -27.44 15.17
CA GLU A 802 -2.49 -26.32 14.96
C GLU A 802 -1.76 -24.98 15.11
N PRO A 803 -1.59 -24.17 14.04
CA PRO A 803 -0.86 -22.91 14.11
C PRO A 803 -1.48 -21.89 15.08
N LYS A 804 -2.78 -22.00 15.38
CA LYS A 804 -3.45 -21.13 16.36
C LYS A 804 -2.88 -21.26 17.77
N VAL A 805 -2.22 -22.38 18.11
CA VAL A 805 -1.51 -22.54 19.39
C VAL A 805 -0.41 -21.48 19.54
N LEU A 806 0.39 -21.25 18.50
CA LEU A 806 1.45 -20.23 18.51
C LEU A 806 0.88 -18.81 18.68
N SER A 807 -0.24 -18.54 18.01
CA SER A 807 -0.96 -17.27 18.14
C SER A 807 -1.53 -17.06 19.55
N LEU A 808 -2.12 -18.10 20.15
CA LEU A 808 -2.59 -18.08 21.54
C LEU A 808 -1.44 -17.75 22.49
N LEU A 809 -0.30 -18.43 22.36
CA LEU A 809 0.88 -18.20 23.18
C LEU A 809 1.38 -16.76 23.04
N SER A 810 1.46 -16.25 21.81
CA SER A 810 1.82 -14.85 21.56
C SER A 810 0.86 -13.89 22.25
N ILE A 811 -0.46 -14.12 22.15
CA ILE A 811 -1.49 -13.28 22.79
C ILE A 811 -1.36 -13.34 24.31
N THR A 812 -1.10 -14.52 24.89
CA THR A 812 -0.87 -14.69 26.33
C THR A 812 0.34 -13.89 26.80
N ILE A 813 1.47 -13.95 26.08
CA ILE A 813 2.67 -13.16 26.41
C ILE A 813 2.41 -11.66 26.31
N VAL A 814 1.75 -11.19 25.25
CA VAL A 814 1.41 -9.75 25.09
C VAL A 814 0.47 -9.27 26.21
N SER A 815 -0.47 -10.12 26.63
CA SER A 815 -1.47 -9.76 27.63
C SER A 815 -0.93 -9.77 29.06
N LEU A 816 -0.09 -10.76 29.41
CA LEU A 816 0.47 -10.92 30.76
C LEU A 816 1.81 -10.21 30.95
N LYS A 817 2.53 -9.90 29.87
CA LYS A 817 3.85 -9.26 29.87
C LYS A 817 4.85 -10.00 30.78
N GLU A 818 5.56 -9.28 31.65
CA GLU A 818 6.60 -9.84 32.53
C GLU A 818 6.06 -10.89 33.49
N GLU A 819 4.76 -10.88 33.83
CA GLU A 819 4.13 -11.89 34.69
C GLU A 819 4.11 -13.29 34.06
N ALA A 820 4.24 -13.40 32.73
CA ALA A 820 4.35 -14.68 32.03
C ALA A 820 5.77 -15.27 32.04
N SER A 821 6.76 -14.57 32.62
CA SER A 821 8.17 -14.96 32.59
C SER A 821 8.41 -16.39 33.09
N SER A 822 7.68 -16.83 34.12
CA SER A 822 7.84 -18.17 34.69
C SER A 822 7.35 -19.31 33.79
N GLN A 823 6.56 -18.99 32.76
CA GLN A 823 5.97 -19.96 31.83
C GLN A 823 6.76 -20.06 30.53
N VAL A 824 7.61 -19.07 30.21
CA VAL A 824 8.38 -19.01 28.97
C VAL A 824 9.22 -20.27 28.71
N PRO A 825 9.94 -20.87 29.70
CA PRO A 825 10.69 -22.09 29.46
C PRO A 825 9.82 -23.26 28.99
N GLU A 826 8.67 -23.50 29.65
CA GLU A 826 7.72 -24.54 29.29
C GLU A 826 7.16 -24.34 27.87
N ILE A 827 6.87 -23.08 27.51
CA ILE A 827 6.40 -22.71 26.16
C ILE A 827 7.47 -23.08 25.12
N LEU A 828 8.71 -22.63 25.31
CA LEU A 828 9.78 -22.82 24.33
C LEU A 828 10.13 -24.30 24.17
N ASP A 829 10.19 -25.06 25.27
CA ASP A 829 10.46 -26.50 25.24
C ASP A 829 9.45 -27.24 24.35
N ALA A 830 8.16 -26.90 24.45
CA ALA A 830 7.10 -27.59 23.72
C ALA A 830 7.00 -27.19 22.22
N VAL A 831 7.21 -25.90 21.88
CA VAL A 831 6.86 -25.39 20.54
C VAL A 831 8.04 -24.94 19.69
N PHE A 832 9.21 -24.63 20.28
CA PHE A 832 10.28 -23.96 19.53
C PHE A 832 10.93 -24.87 18.49
N THR A 833 11.64 -25.91 18.93
CA THR A 833 12.41 -26.81 18.06
C THR A 833 11.51 -27.52 17.05
N CYS A 834 10.39 -28.04 17.52
CA CYS A 834 9.48 -28.83 16.70
C CYS A 834 8.82 -27.99 15.59
N THR A 835 8.58 -26.69 15.81
CA THR A 835 8.09 -25.76 14.78
C THR A 835 9.20 -25.30 13.86
N LEU A 836 10.40 -25.04 14.39
CA LEU A 836 11.55 -24.64 13.59
C LEU A 836 11.87 -25.70 12.51
N ASP A 837 11.84 -26.98 12.87
CA ASP A 837 12.04 -28.12 11.96
C ASP A 837 10.97 -28.26 10.87
N MET A 838 9.81 -27.61 11.04
CA MET A 838 8.77 -27.56 10.01
C MET A 838 9.06 -26.48 8.98
N ILE A 839 9.54 -25.33 9.46
CA ILE A 839 9.63 -24.12 8.65
C ILE A 839 11.00 -23.90 8.02
N ASN A 840 12.05 -24.55 8.52
CA ASN A 840 13.43 -24.36 8.10
C ASN A 840 13.86 -25.18 6.86
N LYS A 841 12.98 -26.03 6.31
CA LYS A 841 13.29 -26.92 5.17
C LYS A 841 13.12 -26.26 3.81
N ASP A 842 12.12 -25.40 3.68
CA ASP A 842 11.78 -24.67 2.46
C ASP A 842 11.18 -23.30 2.83
N MET A 843 10.88 -22.47 1.84
CA MET A 843 10.33 -21.11 2.02
C MET A 843 8.80 -21.03 1.76
N GLU A 844 8.11 -22.15 1.55
CA GLU A 844 6.71 -22.17 1.08
C GLU A 844 5.74 -22.91 2.01
N ALA A 845 6.12 -24.06 2.56
CA ALA A 845 5.27 -24.92 3.41
C ALA A 845 4.95 -24.33 4.79
N PHE A 846 3.73 -24.52 5.30
CA PHE A 846 3.31 -24.03 6.63
C PHE A 846 3.37 -22.49 6.82
N PRO A 847 2.76 -21.69 5.92
CA PRO A 847 2.81 -20.23 6.00
C PRO A 847 2.20 -19.67 7.30
N GLU A 848 1.10 -20.25 7.78
CA GLU A 848 0.45 -19.83 9.05
C GLU A 848 1.36 -20.10 10.26
N HIS A 849 2.07 -21.24 10.30
CA HIS A 849 3.02 -21.54 11.36
C HIS A 849 4.18 -20.57 11.35
N ARG A 850 4.71 -20.20 10.18
CA ARG A 850 5.79 -19.21 10.06
C ARG A 850 5.36 -17.86 10.64
N THR A 851 4.24 -17.33 10.19
CA THR A 851 3.74 -16.02 10.67
C THR A 851 3.54 -16.04 12.18
N ASN A 852 2.85 -17.05 12.72
CA ASN A 852 2.56 -17.10 14.16
C ASN A 852 3.80 -17.42 15.01
N PHE A 853 4.76 -18.18 14.49
CA PHE A 853 6.04 -18.47 15.17
C PHE A 853 6.85 -17.20 15.36
N PHE A 854 7.01 -16.37 14.31
CA PHE A 854 7.73 -15.11 14.44
C PHE A 854 6.95 -14.07 15.24
N GLN A 855 5.61 -14.08 15.23
CA GLN A 855 4.81 -13.28 16.17
C GLN A 855 5.06 -13.68 17.63
N LEU A 856 5.16 -14.97 17.93
CA LEU A 856 5.51 -15.45 19.26
C LEU A 856 6.92 -15.00 19.66
N LEU A 857 7.93 -15.13 18.78
CA LEU A 857 9.28 -14.65 19.05
C LEU A 857 9.32 -13.13 19.27
N LYS A 858 8.54 -12.37 18.49
CA LYS A 858 8.37 -10.93 18.69
C LYS A 858 7.77 -10.62 20.06
N ALA A 859 6.68 -11.27 20.43
CA ALA A 859 6.05 -11.09 21.74
C ALA A 859 7.02 -11.41 22.90
N LEU A 860 7.77 -12.50 22.80
CA LEU A 860 8.79 -12.89 23.78
C LEU A 860 9.91 -11.85 23.87
N ASN A 861 10.44 -11.40 22.73
CA ASN A 861 11.47 -10.37 22.69
C ASN A 861 10.97 -9.05 23.29
N THR A 862 9.75 -8.64 22.94
CA THR A 862 9.20 -7.34 23.38
C THR A 862 8.79 -7.34 24.86
N HIS A 863 8.24 -8.43 25.40
CA HIS A 863 7.64 -8.43 26.75
C HIS A 863 8.36 -9.31 27.80
N CYS A 864 9.15 -10.31 27.38
CA CYS A 864 9.83 -11.26 28.28
C CYS A 864 11.34 -11.34 27.98
N PHE A 865 11.93 -10.22 27.56
CA PHE A 865 13.33 -10.15 27.12
C PHE A 865 14.33 -10.69 28.15
N ASN A 866 14.16 -10.36 29.43
CA ASN A 866 15.06 -10.79 30.51
C ASN A 866 15.16 -12.31 30.63
N VAL A 867 14.05 -13.03 30.36
CA VAL A 867 14.06 -14.50 30.32
C VAL A 867 14.75 -14.99 29.05
N LEU A 868 14.42 -14.38 27.90
CA LEU A 868 14.95 -14.77 26.58
C LEU A 868 16.48 -14.70 26.55
N ILE A 869 17.06 -13.60 27.02
CA ILE A 869 18.52 -13.39 27.03
C ILE A 869 19.24 -14.30 28.04
N SER A 870 18.52 -14.79 29.05
CA SER A 870 19.03 -15.69 30.10
C SER A 870 18.90 -17.17 29.76
N LEU A 871 18.39 -17.50 28.57
CA LEU A 871 18.32 -18.87 28.09
C LEU A 871 19.73 -19.46 27.87
N PRO A 872 19.87 -20.80 27.90
CA PRO A 872 21.13 -21.46 27.57
C PRO A 872 21.64 -21.04 26.18
N ASP A 873 22.94 -20.82 26.04
CA ASP A 873 23.60 -20.33 24.81
C ASP A 873 23.14 -21.07 23.53
N LYS A 874 22.99 -22.39 23.61
CA LYS A 874 22.56 -23.22 22.48
C LYS A 874 21.15 -22.84 21.99
N VAL A 875 20.24 -22.55 22.91
CA VAL A 875 18.84 -22.21 22.60
C VAL A 875 18.77 -20.77 22.08
N LEU A 876 19.45 -19.83 22.75
CA LEU A 876 19.53 -18.44 22.31
C LEU A 876 20.14 -18.32 20.91
N GLY A 877 21.20 -19.09 20.62
CA GLY A 877 21.81 -19.15 19.29
C GLY A 877 20.84 -19.62 18.20
N LEU A 878 20.01 -20.64 18.47
CA LEU A 878 18.98 -21.08 17.53
C LEU A 878 17.88 -20.04 17.30
N ILE A 879 17.49 -19.30 18.34
CA ILE A 879 16.52 -18.19 18.21
C ILE A 879 17.07 -17.11 17.29
N ILE A 880 18.34 -16.71 17.47
CA ILE A 880 18.99 -15.72 16.62
C ILE A 880 19.09 -16.21 15.17
N GLN A 881 19.44 -17.49 14.97
CA GLN A 881 19.46 -18.09 13.62
C GLN A 881 18.07 -18.11 12.97
N ALA A 882 17.01 -18.37 13.73
CA ALA A 882 15.64 -18.31 13.23
C ALA A 882 15.24 -16.88 12.84
N ILE A 883 15.60 -15.87 13.63
CA ILE A 883 15.37 -14.44 13.31
C ILE A 883 16.12 -14.07 12.02
N VAL A 884 17.38 -14.44 11.90
CA VAL A 884 18.19 -14.24 10.69
C VAL A 884 17.55 -14.91 9.47
N TRP A 885 17.05 -16.13 9.64
CA TRP A 885 16.37 -16.86 8.58
C TRP A 885 15.10 -16.14 8.13
N ALA A 886 14.33 -15.57 9.07
CA ALA A 886 13.14 -14.78 8.76
C ALA A 886 13.44 -13.57 7.87
N ILE A 887 14.54 -12.86 8.13
CA ILE A 887 14.94 -11.68 7.34
C ILE A 887 15.23 -12.04 5.87
N LYS A 888 15.67 -13.27 5.60
CA LYS A 888 15.97 -13.77 4.24
C LYS A 888 14.75 -14.36 3.52
N HIS A 889 13.57 -14.25 4.11
CA HIS A 889 12.39 -14.91 3.60
C HIS A 889 11.76 -14.14 2.44
N THR A 890 11.25 -14.87 1.45
CA THR A 890 10.48 -14.35 0.31
C THR A 890 9.09 -13.81 0.66
N MET A 891 8.55 -14.13 1.85
CA MET A 891 7.26 -13.63 2.31
C MET A 891 7.49 -12.33 3.06
N ARG A 892 7.00 -11.23 2.49
CA ARG A 892 7.17 -9.87 3.02
C ARG A 892 6.83 -9.75 4.51
N ASN A 893 5.70 -10.31 4.95
CA ASN A 893 5.28 -10.25 6.35
C ASN A 893 6.25 -10.96 7.31
N VAL A 894 6.90 -12.06 6.89
CA VAL A 894 7.89 -12.77 7.72
C VAL A 894 9.21 -12.02 7.72
N ALA A 895 9.64 -11.49 6.57
CA ALA A 895 10.84 -10.68 6.44
C ALA A 895 10.78 -9.39 7.27
N GLU A 896 9.66 -8.66 7.19
CA GLU A 896 9.38 -7.46 8.00
C GLU A 896 9.35 -7.78 9.49
N ASN A 897 8.66 -8.85 9.92
CA ASN A 897 8.69 -9.25 11.33
C ASN A 897 10.10 -9.64 11.78
N GLY A 898 10.87 -10.36 10.95
CA GLY A 898 12.25 -10.75 11.26
C GLY A 898 13.16 -9.56 11.53
N ILE A 899 13.13 -8.55 10.66
CA ILE A 899 13.98 -7.35 10.81
C ILE A 899 13.54 -6.49 11.99
N GLU A 900 12.23 -6.40 12.27
CA GLU A 900 11.70 -5.70 13.43
C GLU A 900 12.10 -6.37 14.74
N ILE A 901 12.01 -7.71 14.82
CA ILE A 901 12.46 -8.47 16.00
C ILE A 901 13.95 -8.23 16.22
N LEU A 902 14.76 -8.29 15.16
CA LEU A 902 16.20 -8.07 15.27
C LEU A 902 16.52 -6.67 15.79
N ARG A 903 15.84 -5.63 15.29
CA ARG A 903 16.02 -4.26 15.77
C ARG A 903 15.64 -4.09 17.23
N ASP A 904 14.48 -4.61 17.63
CA ASP A 904 14.03 -4.56 19.02
C ASP A 904 15.01 -5.33 19.93
N LEU A 905 15.50 -6.49 19.50
CA LEU A 905 16.52 -7.27 20.20
C LEU A 905 17.81 -6.46 20.40
N LEU A 906 18.36 -5.86 19.33
CA LEU A 906 19.58 -5.06 19.39
C LEU A 906 19.40 -3.84 20.31
N GLY A 907 18.27 -3.12 20.20
CA GLY A 907 17.96 -1.98 21.05
C GLY A 907 17.86 -2.35 22.53
N LYS A 908 17.21 -3.49 22.83
CA LYS A 908 17.09 -4.00 24.20
C LYS A 908 18.45 -4.38 24.78
N VAL A 909 19.26 -5.14 24.05
CA VAL A 909 20.64 -5.50 24.47
C VAL A 909 21.48 -4.24 24.73
N ALA A 910 21.36 -3.21 23.91
CA ALA A 910 22.07 -1.94 24.09
C ALA A 910 21.67 -1.22 25.39
N SER A 911 20.40 -1.25 25.75
CA SER A 911 19.82 -0.61 26.95
C SER A 911 19.91 -1.43 28.25
N MET A 912 20.45 -2.65 28.21
CA MET A 912 20.50 -3.53 29.38
C MET A 912 21.31 -2.94 30.53
N THR A 913 20.78 -3.09 31.75
CA THR A 913 21.48 -2.73 32.99
C THR A 913 22.60 -3.72 33.32
N ASP A 914 22.39 -5.02 33.09
CA ASP A 914 23.44 -6.04 33.22
C ASP A 914 24.33 -6.07 31.97
N ARG A 915 25.46 -5.36 32.07
CA ARG A 915 26.47 -5.29 31.01
C ARG A 915 27.19 -6.62 30.79
N ALA A 916 27.26 -7.54 31.77
CA ALA A 916 27.96 -8.80 31.61
C ALA A 916 27.28 -9.70 30.56
N GLN A 917 25.95 -9.77 30.61
CA GLN A 917 25.16 -10.55 29.67
C GLN A 917 25.13 -9.94 28.27
N ALA A 918 25.03 -8.60 28.17
CA ALA A 918 25.15 -7.89 26.91
C ALA A 918 26.51 -8.14 26.24
N ARG A 919 27.60 -8.16 27.03
CA ARG A 919 28.95 -8.48 26.54
C ARG A 919 29.04 -9.87 25.93
N ILE A 920 28.48 -10.89 26.59
CA ILE A 920 28.44 -12.27 26.07
C ILE A 920 27.69 -12.33 24.74
N PHE A 921 26.56 -11.62 24.64
CA PHE A 921 25.79 -11.54 23.40
C PHE A 921 26.62 -10.95 22.25
N TYR A 922 27.28 -9.81 22.48
CA TYR A 922 28.08 -9.15 21.45
C TYR A 922 29.24 -10.04 20.98
N GLN A 923 29.99 -10.64 21.90
CA GLN A 923 31.11 -11.54 21.56
C GLN A 923 30.69 -12.75 20.72
N LYS A 924 29.52 -13.34 20.99
CA LYS A 924 29.10 -14.59 20.34
C LYS A 924 28.28 -14.40 19.07
N HIS A 925 27.47 -13.35 18.98
CA HIS A 925 26.41 -13.24 17.95
C HIS A 925 26.51 -12.02 17.05
N PHE A 926 27.19 -10.96 17.47
CA PHE A 926 27.15 -9.67 16.76
C PHE A 926 27.66 -9.76 15.31
N MET A 927 28.84 -10.36 15.11
CA MET A 927 29.43 -10.48 13.77
C MET A 927 28.56 -11.33 12.84
N THR A 928 27.98 -12.42 13.32
CA THR A 928 27.06 -13.27 12.54
C THR A 928 25.80 -12.51 12.12
N ILE A 929 25.22 -11.71 13.01
CA ILE A 929 24.08 -10.85 12.69
C ILE A 929 24.47 -9.83 11.62
N MET A 930 25.61 -9.17 11.80
CA MET A 930 26.12 -8.15 10.88
C MET A 930 26.34 -8.71 9.47
N GLU A 931 27.02 -9.85 9.34
CA GLU A 931 27.24 -10.52 8.06
C GLU A 931 25.92 -10.88 7.35
N HIS A 932 24.92 -11.38 8.09
CA HIS A 932 23.65 -11.75 7.50
C HIS A 932 22.79 -10.55 7.08
N VAL A 933 22.79 -9.47 7.87
CA VAL A 933 22.10 -8.23 7.49
C VAL A 933 22.74 -7.62 6.24
N LEU A 934 24.07 -7.61 6.14
CA LEU A 934 24.78 -7.14 4.95
C LEU A 934 24.59 -8.07 3.75
N GLY A 935 24.50 -9.39 3.98
CA GLY A 935 24.14 -10.36 2.94
C GLY A 935 22.73 -10.14 2.38
N VAL A 936 21.76 -9.79 3.23
CA VAL A 936 20.40 -9.40 2.80
C VAL A 936 20.42 -8.07 2.04
N LEU A 937 21.20 -7.11 2.52
CA LEU A 937 21.35 -5.78 1.91
C LEU A 937 21.92 -5.82 0.50
N THR A 938 22.71 -6.85 0.17
CA THR A 938 23.33 -7.04 -1.14
C THR A 938 22.46 -7.79 -2.14
N ASP A 939 21.33 -8.35 -1.70
CA ASP A 939 20.33 -8.99 -2.58
C ASP A 939 19.16 -8.04 -2.85
N ASN A 940 19.04 -7.60 -4.11
CA ASN A 940 17.99 -6.66 -4.52
C ASN A 940 16.57 -7.18 -4.28
N ASN A 941 16.33 -8.49 -4.41
CA ASN A 941 15.00 -9.05 -4.18
C ASN A 941 14.67 -9.00 -2.69
N GLN A 942 15.63 -9.34 -1.83
CA GLN A 942 15.44 -9.30 -0.38
C GLN A 942 15.26 -7.88 0.15
N VAL A 943 15.95 -6.90 -0.43
CA VAL A 943 15.75 -5.48 -0.11
C VAL A 943 14.31 -5.03 -0.39
N GLN A 944 13.65 -5.57 -1.41
CA GLN A 944 12.25 -5.29 -1.70
C GLN A 944 11.30 -5.96 -0.69
N PHE A 945 11.60 -7.19 -0.24
CA PHE A 945 10.77 -7.90 0.74
C PHE A 945 10.87 -7.30 2.14
N VAL A 946 12.09 -6.95 2.60
CA VAL A 946 12.32 -6.38 3.95
C VAL A 946 11.99 -4.88 3.99
N GLY A 947 12.21 -4.20 2.86
CA GLY A 947 12.11 -2.74 2.74
C GLY A 947 13.44 -2.04 3.03
N LEU A 948 13.87 -1.18 2.09
CA LEU A 948 15.13 -0.43 2.18
C LEU A 948 15.25 0.41 3.46
N THR A 949 14.15 1.03 3.92
CA THR A 949 14.16 1.84 5.13
C THR A 949 14.45 1.00 6.38
N ASN A 950 13.81 -0.16 6.52
CA ASN A 950 14.02 -1.06 7.66
C ASN A 950 15.46 -1.60 7.70
N LEU A 951 16.02 -1.93 6.54
CA LEU A 951 17.41 -2.36 6.42
C LEU A 951 18.38 -1.22 6.77
N ALA A 952 18.17 -0.02 6.22
CA ALA A 952 19.01 1.14 6.51
C ALA A 952 19.02 1.48 8.01
N GLU A 953 17.86 1.45 8.67
CA GLU A 953 17.77 1.65 10.13
C GLU A 953 18.54 0.57 10.91
N THR A 954 18.43 -0.69 10.51
CA THR A 954 19.15 -1.80 11.17
C THR A 954 20.66 -1.68 10.98
N VAL A 955 21.12 -1.32 9.78
CA VAL A 955 22.54 -1.08 9.50
C VAL A 955 23.07 0.08 10.32
N CYS A 956 22.33 1.19 10.42
CA CYS A 956 22.68 2.29 11.31
C CYS A 956 22.87 1.82 12.76
N ILE A 957 21.92 1.05 13.30
CA ILE A 957 22.01 0.51 14.67
C ILE A 957 23.27 -0.37 14.84
N LEU A 958 23.54 -1.26 13.89
CA LEU A 958 24.71 -2.15 13.95
C LEU A 958 26.02 -1.36 13.97
N PHE A 959 26.22 -0.43 13.03
CA PHE A 959 27.45 0.36 12.98
C PHE A 959 27.57 1.37 14.13
N GLN A 960 26.45 1.88 14.67
CA GLN A 960 26.47 2.70 15.90
C GLN A 960 26.88 1.87 17.12
N ALA A 961 26.47 0.60 17.19
CA ALA A 961 26.80 -0.27 18.30
C ALA A 961 28.30 -0.55 18.40
N VAL A 962 28.97 -0.73 17.25
CA VAL A 962 30.45 -0.91 17.15
C VAL A 962 31.20 0.27 17.76
N GLU A 963 30.72 1.49 17.51
CA GLU A 963 31.38 2.72 17.96
C GLU A 963 31.12 3.05 19.43
N ASN A 964 29.86 2.93 19.88
CA ASN A 964 29.43 3.58 21.12
C ASN A 964 28.84 2.62 22.16
N THR A 965 28.47 1.39 21.78
CA THR A 965 27.71 0.48 22.66
C THR A 965 28.54 -0.71 23.14
N ILE A 966 29.38 -1.28 22.29
CA ILE A 966 30.17 -2.47 22.57
C ILE A 966 31.49 -2.07 23.24
N ASP A 967 31.64 -2.42 24.51
CA ASP A 967 32.77 -2.03 25.36
C ASP A 967 33.84 -3.13 25.53
N ILE A 968 33.72 -4.22 24.78
CA ILE A 968 34.63 -5.37 24.78
C ILE A 968 35.26 -5.55 23.40
N PRO A 969 36.48 -6.12 23.31
CA PRO A 969 37.07 -6.44 22.02
C PRO A 969 36.26 -7.50 21.29
N LEU A 970 35.87 -7.21 20.05
CA LEU A 970 35.25 -8.16 19.12
C LEU A 970 36.30 -9.07 18.46
N ASN A 971 37.56 -8.62 18.38
CA ASN A 971 38.66 -9.42 17.85
C ASN A 971 39.23 -10.36 18.93
N PRO A 972 39.03 -11.69 18.82
CA PRO A 972 39.56 -12.64 19.80
C PRO A 972 41.09 -12.82 19.70
N SER A 973 41.71 -12.44 18.58
CA SER A 973 43.15 -12.59 18.31
C SER A 973 43.98 -11.36 18.67
N ASN A 974 43.40 -10.16 18.66
CA ASN A 974 44.06 -8.92 19.03
C ASN A 974 43.13 -8.00 19.82
N SER A 975 43.21 -8.07 21.16
CA SER A 975 42.38 -7.27 22.06
C SER A 975 42.74 -5.77 22.10
N SER A 976 43.85 -5.36 21.46
CA SER A 976 44.30 -3.97 21.41
C SER A 976 43.80 -3.21 20.17
N GLN A 977 43.20 -3.91 19.19
CA GLN A 977 42.60 -3.29 18.02
C GLN A 977 41.23 -2.68 18.39
N SER A 978 40.90 -1.52 17.82
CA SER A 978 39.57 -0.93 18.00
C SER A 978 38.50 -1.80 17.33
N ASN A 979 37.29 -1.83 17.89
CA ASN A 979 36.18 -2.59 17.30
C ASN A 979 35.82 -2.06 15.92
N THR A 980 35.91 -0.74 15.71
CA THR A 980 35.67 -0.09 14.42
C THR A 980 36.65 -0.56 13.35
N ASP A 981 37.94 -0.61 13.67
CA ASP A 981 38.97 -1.07 12.74
C ASP A 981 38.81 -2.56 12.41
N PHE A 982 38.54 -3.39 13.42
CA PHE A 982 38.30 -4.83 13.22
C PHE A 982 37.10 -5.09 12.31
N VAL A 983 35.98 -4.40 12.54
CA VAL A 983 34.77 -4.53 11.72
C VAL A 983 35.02 -4.02 10.30
N TYR A 984 35.72 -2.89 10.15
CA TYR A 984 36.12 -2.36 8.85
C TYR A 984 36.96 -3.36 8.05
N GLU A 985 38.03 -3.92 8.63
CA GLU A 985 38.89 -4.91 7.99
C GLU A 985 38.14 -6.20 7.63
N THR A 986 37.30 -6.68 8.54
CA THR A 986 36.55 -7.93 8.35
C THR A 986 35.54 -7.81 7.21
N ILE A 987 34.72 -6.74 7.21
CA ILE A 987 33.72 -6.51 6.16
C ILE A 987 34.40 -6.23 4.82
N THR A 988 35.48 -5.44 4.80
CA THR A 988 36.24 -5.16 3.57
C THR A 988 36.76 -6.46 2.98
N THR A 989 37.36 -7.34 3.79
CA THR A 989 37.85 -8.66 3.35
C THR A 989 36.70 -9.54 2.83
N LEU A 990 35.56 -9.55 3.54
CA LEU A 990 34.37 -10.31 3.13
C LEU A 990 33.87 -9.85 1.75
N PHE A 991 33.79 -8.54 1.53
CA PHE A 991 33.31 -7.95 0.29
C PHE A 991 34.29 -8.16 -0.86
N VAL A 992 35.61 -8.03 -0.63
CA VAL A 992 36.64 -8.34 -1.66
C VAL A 992 36.57 -9.81 -2.08
N ASN A 993 36.22 -10.70 -1.16
CA ASN A 993 36.04 -12.12 -1.47
C ASN A 993 34.77 -12.40 -2.30
N HIS A 994 33.67 -11.69 -2.04
CA HIS A 994 32.38 -11.92 -2.71
C HIS A 994 32.21 -11.14 -4.02
N PHE A 995 32.63 -9.88 -4.08
CA PHE A 995 32.45 -8.98 -5.22
C PHE A 995 33.72 -8.86 -6.03
N LYS A 996 33.88 -9.72 -7.04
CA LYS A 996 35.03 -9.67 -7.97
C LYS A 996 34.91 -8.61 -9.04
N ASN A 997 33.72 -8.07 -9.24
CA ASN A 997 33.40 -7.02 -10.21
C ASN A 997 33.64 -5.60 -9.69
N LEU A 998 34.02 -5.44 -8.42
CA LEU A 998 34.32 -4.14 -7.80
C LEU A 998 35.82 -4.04 -7.47
N THR A 999 36.36 -2.83 -7.57
CA THR A 999 37.75 -2.54 -7.17
C THR A 999 37.88 -2.43 -5.64
N GLU A 1000 39.07 -2.74 -5.10
CA GLU A 1000 39.32 -2.61 -3.66
C GLU A 1000 39.03 -1.20 -3.09
N PRO A 1001 39.37 -0.08 -3.78
CA PRO A 1001 39.00 1.26 -3.32
C PRO A 1001 37.48 1.49 -3.22
N GLN A 1002 36.69 0.96 -4.17
CA GLN A 1002 35.22 1.07 -4.10
C GLN A 1002 34.66 0.34 -2.88
N ILE A 1003 35.19 -0.85 -2.59
CA ILE A 1003 34.77 -1.64 -1.44
C ILE A 1003 35.15 -0.91 -0.15
N ALA A 1004 36.41 -0.47 -0.03
CA ALA A 1004 36.89 0.29 1.11
C ALA A 1004 36.03 1.54 1.39
N LEU A 1005 35.72 2.32 0.34
CA LEU A 1005 34.87 3.51 0.45
C LEU A 1005 33.43 3.16 0.86
N THR A 1006 32.89 2.06 0.34
CA THR A 1006 31.55 1.57 0.71
C THR A 1006 31.48 1.25 2.20
N VAL A 1007 32.47 0.51 2.72
CA VAL A 1007 32.52 0.15 4.14
C VAL A 1007 32.74 1.39 5.02
N LYS A 1008 33.61 2.33 4.62
CA LYS A 1008 33.76 3.63 5.30
C LYS A 1008 32.42 4.38 5.37
N GLY A 1009 31.66 4.42 4.28
CA GLY A 1009 30.35 5.08 4.24
C GLY A 1009 29.34 4.47 5.22
N PHE A 1010 29.33 3.14 5.42
CA PHE A 1010 28.48 2.51 6.43
C PHE A 1010 28.82 2.96 7.86
N ILE A 1011 30.10 3.17 8.16
CA ILE A 1011 30.57 3.66 9.46
C ILE A 1011 30.19 5.14 9.64
N SER A 1012 30.45 5.98 8.64
CA SER A 1012 30.26 7.43 8.77
C SER A 1012 28.80 7.86 8.72
N TYR A 1013 27.97 7.26 7.87
CA TYR A 1013 26.55 7.63 7.74
C TYR A 1013 25.63 6.99 8.79
N ASN A 1014 26.17 6.24 9.76
CA ASN A 1014 25.39 5.47 10.71
C ASN A 1014 24.43 6.32 11.59
N ARG A 1015 24.52 7.65 11.62
CA ARG A 1015 23.60 8.57 12.32
C ARG A 1015 22.62 9.32 11.41
N ILE A 1016 22.75 9.19 10.08
CA ILE A 1016 21.95 9.94 9.10
C ILE A 1016 21.22 8.96 8.17
N LEU A 1017 19.97 8.65 8.51
CA LEU A 1017 19.20 7.59 7.82
C LEU A 1017 19.03 7.84 6.31
N ASN A 1018 18.77 9.08 5.89
CA ASN A 1018 18.59 9.39 4.47
C ASN A 1018 19.88 9.14 3.68
N LYS A 1019 21.04 9.54 4.21
CA LYS A 1019 22.35 9.29 3.61
C LYS A 1019 22.68 7.80 3.58
N MET A 1020 22.33 7.05 4.62
CA MET A 1020 22.47 5.59 4.62
C MET A 1020 21.65 4.94 3.51
N ARG A 1021 20.39 5.36 3.31
CA ARG A 1021 19.53 4.84 2.24
C ARG A 1021 20.09 5.11 0.85
N GLU A 1022 20.57 6.34 0.62
CA GLU A 1022 21.24 6.72 -0.63
C GLU A 1022 22.51 5.89 -0.86
N HIS A 1023 23.35 5.75 0.17
CA HIS A 1023 24.59 4.97 0.09
C HIS A 1023 24.34 3.48 -0.22
N ILE A 1024 23.34 2.88 0.41
CA ILE A 1024 22.93 1.49 0.12
C ILE A 1024 22.43 1.37 -1.31
N ARG A 1025 21.61 2.32 -1.79
CA ARG A 1025 21.10 2.32 -3.16
C ARG A 1025 22.25 2.42 -4.17
N ASP A 1026 23.19 3.33 -3.94
CA ASP A 1026 24.36 3.49 -4.79
C ASP A 1026 25.18 2.19 -4.85
N PHE A 1027 25.39 1.54 -3.70
CA PHE A 1027 26.10 0.27 -3.64
C PHE A 1027 25.37 -0.85 -4.42
N LEU A 1028 24.04 -0.94 -4.29
CA LEU A 1028 23.21 -1.89 -5.04
C LEU A 1028 23.23 -1.67 -6.56
N VAL A 1029 23.45 -0.44 -7.02
CA VAL A 1029 23.69 -0.13 -8.43
C VAL A 1029 25.08 -0.59 -8.83
N GLN A 1030 26.10 -0.25 -8.05
CA GLN A 1030 27.50 -0.59 -8.35
C GLN A 1030 27.74 -2.10 -8.43
N ILE A 1031 27.15 -2.92 -7.55
CA ILE A 1031 27.35 -4.39 -7.59
C ILE A 1031 26.82 -5.05 -8.87
N ARG A 1032 25.99 -4.36 -9.66
CA ARG A 1032 25.44 -4.88 -10.94
C ARG A 1032 26.33 -4.55 -12.14
N GLU A 1033 27.20 -3.57 -12.00
CA GLU A 1033 28.13 -3.15 -13.04
C GLU A 1033 29.51 -3.75 -12.78
N GLU A 1034 30.18 -4.18 -13.83
CA GLU A 1034 31.58 -4.55 -13.80
C GLU A 1034 32.41 -3.27 -13.89
N ALA A 1035 33.25 -3.03 -12.87
CA ALA A 1035 34.16 -1.90 -12.85
C ALA A 1035 35.20 -2.07 -13.96
N GLY A 1036 35.34 -1.05 -14.81
CA GLY A 1036 36.42 -0.95 -15.79
C GLY A 1036 37.66 -0.26 -15.22
N ASP A 1037 38.67 -0.09 -16.06
CA ASP A 1037 39.90 0.64 -15.72
C ASP A 1037 39.65 2.14 -15.43
N ASP A 1038 38.53 2.68 -15.92
CA ASP A 1038 38.15 4.08 -15.77
C ASP A 1038 37.10 4.28 -14.67
N THR A 1039 37.56 4.72 -13.50
CA THR A 1039 36.75 4.90 -12.29
C THR A 1039 36.29 6.34 -12.06
N ALA A 1040 36.55 7.26 -13.00
CA ALA A 1040 36.30 8.70 -12.77
C ALA A 1040 34.81 9.03 -12.56
N ASP A 1041 33.90 8.30 -13.21
CA ASP A 1041 32.44 8.50 -13.08
C ASP A 1041 31.86 7.97 -11.74
N LEU A 1042 32.69 7.38 -10.88
CA LEU A 1042 32.31 6.89 -9.55
C LEU A 1042 32.46 7.94 -8.45
N PHE A 1043 33.09 9.08 -8.74
CA PHE A 1043 33.27 10.21 -7.81
C PHE A 1043 33.88 9.79 -6.46
N LEU A 1044 34.84 8.85 -6.49
CA LEU A 1044 35.39 8.25 -5.28
C LEU A 1044 36.07 9.29 -4.37
N GLU A 1045 36.80 10.26 -4.94
CA GLU A 1045 37.46 11.33 -4.18
C GLU A 1045 36.45 12.30 -3.55
N GLU A 1046 35.41 12.70 -4.29
CA GLU A 1046 34.36 13.58 -3.76
C GLU A 1046 33.56 12.90 -2.64
N LYS A 1047 33.20 11.62 -2.84
CA LYS A 1047 32.58 10.80 -1.78
C LYS A 1047 33.50 10.63 -0.59
N GLU A 1048 34.79 10.38 -0.81
CA GLU A 1048 35.75 10.25 0.29
C GLU A 1048 35.86 11.56 1.08
N ALA A 1049 35.92 12.71 0.41
CA ALA A 1049 35.92 14.02 1.06
C ALA A 1049 34.62 14.31 1.82
N GLU A 1050 33.45 13.92 1.28
CA GLU A 1050 32.16 14.03 1.99
C GLU A 1050 32.14 13.13 3.23
N ILE A 1051 32.55 11.86 3.09
CA ILE A 1051 32.64 10.90 4.19
C ILE A 1051 33.59 11.41 5.28
N GLN A 1052 34.77 11.92 4.89
CA GLN A 1052 35.74 12.49 5.84
C GLN A 1052 35.17 13.72 6.56
N ARG A 1053 34.44 14.60 5.86
CA ARG A 1053 33.79 15.77 6.47
C ARG A 1053 32.73 15.36 7.48
N ILE A 1054 31.83 14.45 7.09
CA ILE A 1054 30.77 13.94 7.99
C ILE A 1054 31.38 13.19 9.17
N GLN A 1055 32.47 12.44 8.95
CA GLN A 1055 33.21 11.79 10.03
C GLN A 1055 33.86 12.80 10.98
N ALA A 1056 34.46 13.88 10.45
CA ALA A 1056 35.05 14.94 11.25
C ALA A 1056 33.98 15.72 12.06
N GLU A 1057 32.85 16.05 11.44
CA GLU A 1057 31.70 16.66 12.11
C GLU A 1057 31.16 15.76 13.22
N LYS A 1058 31.06 14.46 12.96
CA LYS A 1058 30.65 13.46 13.95
C LYS A 1058 31.65 13.35 15.11
N GLN A 1059 32.96 13.41 14.83
CA GLN A 1059 34.02 13.40 15.85
C GLN A 1059 34.12 14.72 16.65
N ALA A 1060 33.61 15.83 16.11
CA ALA A 1060 33.58 17.13 16.77
C ALA A 1060 32.46 17.26 17.82
N ILE A 1061 31.52 16.31 17.87
CA ILE A 1061 30.44 16.31 18.87
C ILE A 1061 31.00 15.84 20.23
N PRO A 1062 30.90 16.67 21.30
CA PRO A 1062 31.37 16.30 22.63
C PRO A 1062 30.72 15.01 23.14
N GLY A 1063 31.55 14.06 23.62
CA GLY A 1063 31.10 12.75 24.12
C GLY A 1063 31.04 11.62 23.09
N VAL A 1064 31.43 11.87 21.83
CA VAL A 1064 31.52 10.83 20.77
C VAL A 1064 32.91 10.17 20.70
N ARG A 1065 33.97 10.86 21.13
CA ARG A 1065 35.30 10.26 21.30
C ARG A 1065 35.37 9.49 22.62
N ASN A 1066 35.94 8.29 22.59
CA ASN A 1066 36.26 7.54 23.80
C ASN A 1066 37.23 8.38 24.67
N PRO A 1067 36.99 8.57 25.98
CA PRO A 1067 37.89 9.35 26.85
C PRO A 1067 39.35 8.88 26.82
N ASN A 1068 39.59 7.60 26.51
CA ASN A 1068 40.92 7.01 26.39
C ASN A 1068 41.64 7.30 25.05
N GLU A 1069 40.95 7.91 24.08
CA GLU A 1069 41.47 8.29 22.76
C GLU A 1069 41.74 9.80 22.63
N LEU A 1070 41.49 10.58 23.70
CA LEU A 1070 41.84 11.99 23.77
C LEU A 1070 43.35 12.12 24.00
N VAL A 1071 44.06 12.73 23.05
CA VAL A 1071 45.46 13.15 23.25
C VAL A 1071 45.46 14.22 24.36
N GLU A 1072 46.49 14.25 25.22
CA GLU A 1072 46.60 15.18 26.37
C GLU A 1072 46.38 16.67 26.02
N GLU A 1073 46.50 17.06 24.74
CA GLU A 1073 46.24 18.42 24.25
C GLU A 1073 44.74 18.79 24.15
N ASP A 1074 43.82 17.82 24.09
CA ASP A 1074 42.37 18.03 23.95
C ASP A 1074 41.61 18.04 25.30
N MET A 1075 42.31 17.92 26.44
CA MET A 1075 41.74 17.90 27.80
C MET A 1075 41.76 19.27 28.54
N ALA A 1076 41.98 20.37 27.81
CA ALA A 1076 42.03 21.73 28.36
C ALA A 1076 40.73 22.52 28.18
#